data_AF-A0A345HVX6-F1
#
_entry.id   AF-A0A345HVX6-F1
#
_cell.length_a   1.000
_cell.length_b   1.000
_cell.length_c   1.000
_cell.angle_alpha   90.00
_cell.angle_beta   90.00
_cell.angle_gamma   90.00
#
_symmetry.space_group_name_H-M   'P 1'
#
loop_
_entity.id
_entity.type
_entity.pdbx_description
1 polymer ?
#
loop_
_entity_poly.entity_id
_entity_poly.type
_entity_poly.pdbx_seq_one_letter_code
_entity_poly.pdbx_strand_id
1 'polypeptide(L)'
;MNTVTTVYVPCDVVRVHVRMDYGDTLSPIEELVLRAIHAGLDDVPQLVEHLHLGSRLIRDLVYDLWRQGHLTANTVERTVAVSRLVAECLRDEDLKRLRGAESAQETRDLMIEKLAMRVLPASGWSKPPNSRFTMPLEGIRVSLAEAPEAHILQALRESLRRDEQRHQALADGTRTSAVGPRAKQVHSYRIPPPGLRTSTGQRWIDLIVTSHWDDDHERLTVTVVDERMPAELREGASQRLTQLAVEYPRASVFVELRRQAQTILAEPPSAPKALDRLARRVAQAPGIPAGQRRAWHHELADDARQLDGLLRARVEREIEVRIVDGADQARTLNALITDAQQQLVVVSPWIRYRALGSHLDALTAAVQRGVTLVLVWGPGSDSEYEDTFDEQTRNALEDLARGSGGRILRRVVLPRTSSRTHAKLVVADHRTAFVTSRNPLSSDGSRGELGVELTARDGTGETVVRELLDWVRTAVPSYEHSQTVRTRPVSGTPSPTTAEVNEPPSPAIGPPEEDSASDTAVRLWAGDWQDHVSRCRDFLGKRVLPSVRPVTDSAHRTLLRTALTQSRHQLVIASGGLSDEAVDQAFLTDLRACLERGVRVTLVHPGPPDAGQAKNRWQIARATLAALREEFPDLLTLNGDGANHAKAIVWDDEAVVGSFNYLSFEGRYGRRRLSSELSVRLTGQEVADAVAEALGATLVARPEPEAEPLLVLPGPGFRSARLLLEQRRDDGSPDAEGVRRVLADAADPWEVLDGLGEDGPTDLLRIAAARCLTTPGTATGPGTDTARRSHWTEWLVRDRWQDHDFVQAAILRHTLPDPDLRPRPGLALLAAARGTPRLTDAIENLVLSDMTPAEVQPTLLAAVGAVLLQGSQSAADALSAFLADTVEGVWLELAERTGRYWTDSYVPVPMDLVRSDLRSTGKDRARAQAWEVLERLLDHARASAFDNTVSNRTHRALFDREAGEFAVLADIVAERAPGRLTAWRSAPAVQDLTRLIERVGAEVSPGHPPMHGDHLKRYLKRLEPVLDQAATVAPLSDSAGHEEGEGQLAAARELGDWLAARWRALSEATAALTGPEGRLADAFLADLEELARWRAT
;
A
#
# COMPACT_ATOMS: atom_id res chain seq x y z
N MET A 1 -14.17 -1.77 14.57
CA MET A 1 -15.27 -2.74 14.76
C MET A 1 -14.67 -4.14 14.74
N ASN A 2 -14.87 -4.95 15.78
CA ASN A 2 -14.46 -6.36 15.71
C ASN A 2 -15.40 -7.07 14.74
N THR A 3 -14.89 -7.48 13.58
CA THR A 3 -15.67 -8.16 12.56
C THR A 3 -16.15 -9.49 13.13
N VAL A 4 -17.47 -9.69 13.12
CA VAL A 4 -18.10 -10.93 13.54
C VAL A 4 -17.97 -11.93 12.38
N THR A 5 -17.32 -13.05 12.63
CA THR A 5 -17.01 -14.07 11.62
C THR A 5 -17.62 -15.41 12.04
N THR A 6 -18.20 -16.14 11.09
CA THR A 6 -18.72 -17.48 11.35
C THR A 6 -17.65 -18.51 11.01
N VAL A 7 -17.34 -19.39 11.96
CA VAL A 7 -16.45 -20.55 11.77
C VAL A 7 -17.24 -21.85 11.87
N TYR A 8 -16.74 -22.91 11.25
CA TYR A 8 -17.44 -24.19 11.15
C TYR A 8 -16.72 -25.26 11.95
N VAL A 9 -17.39 -25.80 12.97
CA VAL A 9 -16.82 -26.80 13.89
C VAL A 9 -17.29 -28.20 13.49
N PRO A 10 -16.37 -29.15 13.23
CA PRO A 10 -16.75 -30.51 12.90
C PRO A 10 -17.32 -31.25 14.12
N CYS A 11 -18.33 -32.09 13.85
CA CYS A 11 -19.04 -32.91 14.83
C CYS A 11 -19.13 -34.35 14.33
N ASP A 12 -18.81 -35.32 15.18
CA ASP A 12 -18.95 -36.75 14.83
C ASP A 12 -20.37 -37.23 15.17
N VAL A 13 -21.05 -37.86 14.21
CA VAL A 13 -22.42 -38.36 14.40
C VAL A 13 -22.38 -39.80 14.88
N VAL A 14 -23.07 -40.07 15.99
CA VAL A 14 -23.17 -41.37 16.64
C VAL A 14 -24.64 -41.77 16.80
N ARG A 15 -24.96 -42.99 16.37
CA ARG A 15 -26.29 -43.57 16.53
C ARG A 15 -26.44 -44.22 17.91
N VAL A 16 -27.53 -43.91 18.60
CA VAL A 16 -27.93 -44.52 19.87
C VAL A 16 -29.30 -45.19 19.77
N HIS A 17 -29.48 -46.28 20.50
CA HIS A 17 -30.80 -46.90 20.66
C HIS A 17 -31.47 -46.31 21.89
N VAL A 18 -32.70 -45.84 21.73
CA VAL A 18 -33.45 -45.14 22.77
C VAL A 18 -34.75 -45.89 23.00
N ARG A 19 -35.03 -46.22 24.27
CA ARG A 19 -36.34 -46.69 24.71
C ARG A 19 -37.11 -45.49 25.24
N MET A 20 -38.31 -45.29 24.74
CA MET A 20 -39.19 -44.18 25.11
C MET A 20 -40.52 -44.70 25.65
N ASP A 21 -41.11 -43.93 26.53
CA ASP A 21 -42.46 -44.15 27.05
C ASP A 21 -43.39 -43.05 26.49
N TYR A 22 -44.67 -43.37 26.29
CA TYR A 22 -45.66 -42.44 25.73
C TYR A 22 -46.61 -41.89 26.81
N GLY A 23 -46.48 -40.59 27.09
CA GLY A 23 -47.45 -39.79 27.86
C GLY A 23 -47.71 -40.21 29.31
N ASP A 24 -48.35 -39.30 30.07
CA ASP A 24 -48.73 -39.54 31.47
C ASP A 24 -50.10 -40.24 31.64
N THR A 25 -50.76 -40.64 30.55
CA THR A 25 -52.12 -41.21 30.54
C THR A 25 -52.15 -42.59 29.87
N LEU A 26 -53.25 -43.35 29.96
CA LEU A 26 -53.43 -44.58 29.18
C LEU A 26 -53.71 -44.29 27.69
N SER A 27 -53.25 -45.17 26.80
CA SER A 27 -53.68 -45.19 25.39
C SER A 27 -55.11 -45.76 25.28
N PRO A 28 -55.85 -45.48 24.18
CA PRO A 28 -57.19 -46.02 24.00
C PRO A 28 -57.24 -47.57 24.02
N ILE A 29 -56.19 -48.23 23.54
CA ILE A 29 -56.10 -49.70 23.52
C ILE A 29 -55.76 -50.26 24.91
N GLU A 30 -54.96 -49.55 25.70
CA GLU A 30 -54.68 -49.89 27.11
C GLU A 30 -55.93 -49.72 27.97
N GLU A 31 -56.64 -48.59 27.81
CA GLU A 31 -57.91 -48.34 28.49
C GLU A 31 -58.93 -49.43 28.17
N LEU A 32 -59.08 -49.78 26.89
CA LEU A 32 -59.99 -50.83 26.45
C LEU A 32 -59.66 -52.18 27.07
N VAL A 33 -58.37 -52.54 27.13
CA VAL A 33 -57.91 -53.81 27.71
C VAL A 33 -58.08 -53.84 29.22
N LEU A 34 -57.79 -52.76 29.93
CA LEU A 34 -58.03 -52.66 31.37
C LEU A 34 -59.53 -52.73 31.71
N ARG A 35 -60.39 -52.08 30.91
CA ARG A 35 -61.86 -52.18 31.04
C ARG A 35 -62.35 -53.60 30.77
N ALA A 36 -61.82 -54.28 29.75
CA ALA A 36 -62.15 -55.66 29.41
C ALA A 36 -61.78 -56.64 30.54
N ILE A 37 -60.56 -56.51 31.08
CA ILE A 37 -60.09 -57.33 32.21
C ILE A 37 -60.93 -57.07 33.46
N HIS A 38 -61.25 -55.81 33.76
CA HIS A 38 -62.11 -55.46 34.90
C HIS A 38 -63.56 -56.00 34.75
N ALA A 39 -64.05 -56.11 33.52
CA ALA A 39 -65.35 -56.68 33.21
C ALA A 39 -65.38 -58.23 33.25
N GLY A 40 -64.26 -58.88 33.58
CA GLY A 40 -64.17 -60.33 33.77
C GLY A 40 -63.54 -61.11 32.61
N LEU A 41 -62.94 -60.44 31.63
CA LEU A 41 -62.13 -61.08 30.59
C LEU A 41 -60.68 -61.21 31.09
N ASP A 42 -60.44 -62.20 31.94
CA ASP A 42 -59.22 -62.36 32.73
C ASP A 42 -58.19 -63.34 32.12
N ASP A 43 -58.45 -63.90 30.94
CA ASP A 43 -57.52 -64.76 30.19
C ASP A 43 -57.07 -64.15 28.84
N VAL A 44 -55.81 -64.37 28.47
CA VAL A 44 -55.17 -63.76 27.28
C VAL A 44 -55.81 -64.20 25.95
N PRO A 45 -56.10 -65.49 25.69
CA PRO A 45 -56.87 -65.94 24.54
C PRO A 45 -58.27 -65.31 24.44
N GLN A 46 -58.96 -65.12 25.56
CA GLN A 46 -60.28 -64.46 25.57
C GLN A 46 -60.16 -62.99 25.16
N LEU A 47 -59.16 -62.28 25.65
CA LEU A 47 -58.88 -60.90 25.25
C LEU A 47 -58.56 -60.78 23.76
N VAL A 48 -57.80 -61.73 23.20
CA VAL A 48 -57.49 -61.80 21.76
C VAL A 48 -58.75 -62.01 20.92
N GLU A 49 -59.60 -62.94 21.33
CA GLU A 49 -60.85 -63.26 20.64
C GLU A 49 -61.85 -62.10 20.69
N HIS A 50 -62.06 -61.52 21.87
CA HIS A 50 -63.06 -60.47 22.10
C HIS A 50 -62.66 -59.08 21.60
N LEU A 51 -61.37 -58.74 21.63
CA LEU A 51 -60.89 -57.44 21.16
C LEU A 51 -60.48 -57.48 19.67
N HIS A 52 -60.47 -58.67 19.04
CA HIS A 52 -59.99 -58.90 17.68
C HIS A 52 -58.57 -58.34 17.41
N LEU A 53 -57.73 -58.34 18.44
CA LEU A 53 -56.34 -57.88 18.37
C LEU A 53 -55.40 -59.09 18.32
N GLY A 54 -54.33 -59.00 17.52
CA GLY A 54 -53.40 -60.13 17.35
C GLY A 54 -52.78 -60.62 18.66
N SER A 55 -52.60 -61.94 18.82
CA SER A 55 -52.14 -62.54 20.09
C SER A 55 -50.81 -61.99 20.61
N ARG A 56 -49.91 -61.57 19.73
CA ARG A 56 -48.65 -60.94 20.13
C ARG A 56 -48.87 -59.56 20.76
N LEU A 57 -49.72 -58.74 20.15
CA LEU A 57 -50.04 -57.39 20.63
C LEU A 57 -50.69 -57.44 22.02
N ILE A 58 -51.66 -58.34 22.23
CA ILE A 58 -52.31 -58.50 23.53
C ILE A 58 -51.31 -58.98 24.59
N ARG A 59 -50.42 -59.93 24.27
CA ARG A 59 -49.39 -60.38 25.22
C ARG A 59 -48.40 -59.29 25.59
N ASP A 60 -47.93 -58.53 24.61
CA ASP A 60 -47.00 -57.42 24.84
C ASP A 60 -47.66 -56.33 25.70
N LEU A 61 -48.93 -56.02 25.43
CA LEU A 61 -49.69 -55.02 26.18
C LEU A 61 -50.05 -55.48 27.60
N VAL A 62 -50.43 -56.76 27.79
CA VAL A 62 -50.61 -57.34 29.13
C VAL A 62 -49.29 -57.34 29.92
N TYR A 63 -48.17 -57.66 29.27
CA TYR A 63 -46.85 -57.61 29.89
C TYR A 63 -46.45 -56.18 30.30
N ASP A 64 -46.66 -55.19 29.42
CA ASP A 64 -46.34 -53.79 29.70
C ASP A 64 -47.23 -53.23 30.82
N LEU A 65 -48.54 -53.50 30.80
CA LEU A 65 -49.48 -53.10 31.86
C LEU A 65 -49.18 -53.79 33.21
N TRP A 66 -48.76 -55.06 33.19
CA TRP A 66 -48.30 -55.77 34.39
C TRP A 66 -47.01 -55.15 34.95
N ARG A 67 -46.03 -54.84 34.09
CA ARG A 67 -44.77 -54.21 34.50
C ARG A 67 -44.97 -52.81 35.09
N GLN A 68 -45.97 -52.05 34.61
CA GLN A 68 -46.35 -50.76 35.19
C GLN A 68 -47.19 -50.87 36.48
N GLY A 69 -47.54 -52.10 36.91
CA GLY A 69 -48.32 -52.35 38.13
C GLY A 69 -49.83 -52.14 37.97
N HIS A 70 -50.32 -52.04 36.73
CA HIS A 70 -51.75 -51.90 36.42
C HIS A 70 -52.49 -53.25 36.44
N LEU A 71 -51.76 -54.34 36.24
CA LEU A 71 -52.29 -55.70 36.34
C LEU A 71 -51.59 -56.47 37.47
N THR A 72 -52.28 -57.47 38.01
CA THR A 72 -51.73 -58.52 38.87
C THR A 72 -52.00 -59.87 38.21
N ALA A 73 -50.97 -60.71 38.11
CA ALA A 73 -51.09 -62.03 37.50
C ALA A 73 -51.25 -63.11 38.57
N ASN A 74 -52.25 -63.98 38.42
CA ASN A 74 -52.35 -65.21 39.18
C ASN A 74 -51.65 -66.33 38.39
N THR A 75 -50.44 -66.70 38.79
CA THR A 75 -49.62 -67.68 38.07
C THR A 75 -50.16 -69.12 38.16
N VAL A 76 -51.03 -69.41 39.14
CA VAL A 76 -51.64 -70.74 39.32
C VAL A 76 -52.83 -70.92 38.39
N GLU A 77 -53.69 -69.91 38.31
CA GLU A 77 -54.92 -69.93 37.49
C GLU A 77 -54.70 -69.43 36.06
N ARG A 78 -53.51 -68.87 35.78
CA ARG A 78 -53.12 -68.23 34.50
C ARG A 78 -54.01 -67.05 34.08
N THR A 79 -54.70 -66.45 35.05
CA THR A 79 -55.54 -65.27 34.84
C THR A 79 -54.80 -63.99 35.22
N VAL A 80 -55.25 -62.88 34.64
CA VAL A 80 -54.80 -61.52 34.96
C VAL A 80 -55.97 -60.72 35.51
N ALA A 81 -55.74 -60.01 36.60
CA ALA A 81 -56.70 -59.08 37.19
C ALA A 81 -56.15 -57.66 37.15
N VAL A 82 -57.02 -56.67 37.11
CA VAL A 82 -56.62 -55.27 37.29
C VAL A 82 -56.17 -55.03 38.74
N SER A 83 -55.16 -54.20 38.94
CA SER A 83 -54.69 -53.85 40.28
C SER A 83 -55.73 -53.00 41.03
N ARG A 84 -55.62 -52.93 42.36
CA ARG A 84 -56.59 -52.21 43.20
C ARG A 84 -56.77 -50.74 42.78
N LEU A 85 -55.68 -50.06 42.44
CA LEU A 85 -55.69 -48.68 41.97
C LEU A 85 -56.48 -48.54 40.66
N VAL A 86 -56.29 -49.46 39.71
CA VAL A 86 -56.99 -49.45 38.43
C VAL A 86 -58.48 -49.74 38.60
N ALA A 87 -58.83 -50.69 39.47
CA ALA A 87 -60.22 -51.00 39.80
C ALA A 87 -60.96 -49.85 40.50
N GLU A 88 -60.25 -48.99 41.23
CA GLU A 88 -60.78 -47.75 41.81
C GLU A 88 -60.98 -46.68 40.71
N CYS A 89 -59.97 -46.43 39.87
CA CYS A 89 -60.08 -45.45 38.78
C CYS A 89 -61.15 -45.82 37.74
N LEU A 90 -61.39 -47.11 37.47
CA LEU A 90 -62.46 -47.58 36.58
C LEU A 90 -63.86 -47.33 37.15
N ARG A 91 -64.04 -47.47 38.48
CA ARG A 91 -65.30 -47.19 39.16
C ARG A 91 -65.63 -45.70 39.20
N ASP A 92 -64.62 -44.86 39.41
CA ASP A 92 -64.77 -43.40 39.50
C ASP A 92 -64.77 -42.71 38.12
N GLU A 93 -64.70 -43.49 37.02
CA GLU A 93 -64.54 -43.03 35.64
C GLU A 93 -63.34 -42.07 35.41
N ASP A 94 -62.31 -42.15 36.27
CA ASP A 94 -61.15 -41.27 36.26
C ASP A 94 -59.87 -42.00 35.83
N LEU A 95 -59.93 -42.63 34.67
CA LEU A 95 -58.80 -43.35 34.06
C LEU A 95 -57.64 -42.44 33.64
N LYS A 96 -57.87 -41.12 33.62
CA LYS A 96 -56.84 -40.12 33.33
C LYS A 96 -55.76 -40.06 34.42
N ARG A 97 -56.03 -40.62 35.61
CA ARG A 97 -55.05 -40.76 36.70
C ARG A 97 -54.01 -41.85 36.47
N LEU A 98 -54.24 -42.77 35.53
CA LEU A 98 -53.36 -43.91 35.27
C LEU A 98 -52.36 -43.57 34.16
N ARG A 99 -51.08 -43.89 34.38
CA ARG A 99 -50.00 -43.72 33.40
C ARG A 99 -50.03 -44.81 32.33
N GLY A 100 -49.68 -44.46 31.10
CA GLY A 100 -49.56 -45.40 29.98
C GLY A 100 -48.41 -46.39 30.18
N ALA A 101 -48.52 -47.57 29.58
CA ALA A 101 -47.49 -48.61 29.59
C ALA A 101 -46.76 -48.77 28.25
N GLU A 102 -47.29 -48.16 27.20
CA GLU A 102 -46.76 -48.13 25.85
C GLU A 102 -45.32 -47.62 25.84
N SER A 103 -44.42 -48.45 25.29
CA SER A 103 -43.02 -48.08 25.09
C SER A 103 -42.54 -48.44 23.68
N ALA A 104 -41.74 -47.55 23.09
CA ALA A 104 -41.14 -47.76 21.77
C ALA A 104 -39.61 -47.76 21.86
N GLN A 105 -38.99 -48.58 21.02
CA GLN A 105 -37.56 -48.55 20.80
C GLN A 105 -37.27 -47.92 19.43
N GLU A 106 -36.55 -46.80 19.43
CA GLU A 106 -36.14 -46.09 18.22
C GLU A 106 -34.62 -45.92 18.18
N THR A 107 -34.06 -45.72 16.99
CA THR A 107 -32.68 -45.25 16.83
C THR A 107 -32.66 -43.74 16.65
N ARG A 108 -31.75 -43.07 17.36
CA ARG A 108 -31.55 -41.61 17.25
C ARG A 108 -30.09 -41.30 16.97
N ASP A 109 -29.87 -40.35 16.10
CA ASP A 109 -28.53 -39.86 15.77
C ASP A 109 -28.24 -38.64 16.64
N LEU A 110 -27.18 -38.71 17.43
CA LEU A 110 -26.60 -37.61 18.19
C LEU A 110 -25.28 -37.21 17.55
N MET A 111 -24.80 -36.00 17.82
CA MET A 111 -23.48 -35.57 17.37
C MET A 111 -22.67 -35.00 18.52
N ILE A 112 -21.35 -35.21 18.47
CA ILE A 112 -20.40 -34.68 19.46
C ILE A 112 -19.59 -33.59 18.79
N GLU A 113 -19.72 -32.39 19.31
CA GLU A 113 -19.04 -31.18 18.87
C GLU A 113 -17.60 -31.16 19.44
N LYS A 114 -16.58 -31.09 18.57
CA LYS A 114 -15.17 -31.40 18.94
C LYS A 114 -14.39 -30.28 19.63
N LEU A 115 -14.88 -29.05 19.65
CA LEU A 115 -14.23 -27.90 20.29
C LEU A 115 -14.54 -27.84 21.78
N ALA A 116 -15.82 -27.92 22.18
CA ALA A 116 -16.24 -27.89 23.58
C ALA A 116 -16.76 -29.24 24.11
N MET A 117 -16.63 -30.31 23.30
CA MET A 117 -17.01 -31.69 23.66
C MET A 117 -18.49 -31.83 24.03
N ARG A 118 -19.36 -31.05 23.39
CA ARG A 118 -20.79 -31.02 23.69
C ARG A 118 -21.55 -32.07 22.89
N VAL A 119 -22.45 -32.80 23.56
CA VAL A 119 -23.40 -33.70 22.89
C VAL A 119 -24.63 -32.91 22.45
N LEU A 120 -24.97 -33.02 21.17
CA LEU A 120 -26.06 -32.29 20.52
C LEU A 120 -26.96 -33.24 19.72
N PRO A 121 -28.22 -32.89 19.47
CA PRO A 121 -29.03 -33.57 18.45
C PRO A 121 -28.36 -33.46 17.08
N ALA A 122 -28.36 -34.52 16.28
CA ALA A 122 -27.79 -34.48 14.93
C ALA A 122 -28.46 -33.39 14.09
N SER A 123 -27.69 -32.34 13.77
CA SER A 123 -28.14 -31.17 13.05
C SER A 123 -26.94 -30.48 12.37
N GLY A 124 -27.18 -29.39 11.65
CA GLY A 124 -26.14 -28.66 10.94
C GLY A 124 -25.83 -29.22 9.55
N TRP A 125 -24.73 -28.73 8.98
CA TRP A 125 -24.40 -28.93 7.58
C TRP A 125 -23.76 -30.30 7.33
N SER A 126 -24.06 -30.93 6.20
CA SER A 126 -23.38 -32.15 5.74
C SER A 126 -21.98 -31.89 5.16
N LYS A 127 -21.69 -30.63 4.81
CA LYS A 127 -20.39 -30.10 4.40
C LYS A 127 -20.30 -28.64 4.87
N PRO A 128 -19.12 -28.12 5.27
CA PRO A 128 -19.01 -26.74 5.72
C PRO A 128 -19.33 -25.79 4.53
N PRO A 129 -20.21 -24.80 4.71
CA PRO A 129 -20.52 -23.79 3.69
C PRO A 129 -19.29 -23.05 3.15
N ASN A 130 -18.28 -22.83 4.01
CA ASN A 130 -17.00 -22.27 3.60
C ASN A 130 -15.84 -23.06 4.23
N SER A 131 -15.13 -23.81 3.39
CA SER A 131 -13.98 -24.63 3.80
C SER A 131 -12.84 -23.80 4.40
N ARG A 132 -12.69 -22.52 4.01
CA ARG A 132 -11.64 -21.64 4.56
C ARG A 132 -11.80 -21.38 6.04
N PHE A 133 -13.04 -21.37 6.57
CA PHE A 133 -13.34 -21.14 7.99
C PHE A 133 -13.63 -22.44 8.77
N THR A 134 -13.18 -23.59 8.26
CA THR A 134 -13.37 -24.87 8.94
C THR A 134 -12.29 -25.11 9.99
N MET A 135 -12.71 -25.55 11.19
CA MET A 135 -11.80 -25.84 12.30
C MET A 135 -10.97 -27.10 12.04
N PRO A 136 -9.65 -27.10 12.31
CA PRO A 136 -8.76 -28.23 12.06
C PRO A 136 -8.87 -29.32 13.14
N LEU A 137 -10.08 -29.82 13.40
CA LEU A 137 -10.39 -30.78 14.48
C LEU A 137 -10.80 -32.16 13.95
N GLU A 138 -10.70 -32.41 12.64
CA GLU A 138 -11.17 -33.65 12.02
C GLU A 138 -10.45 -34.90 12.53
N GLY A 139 -9.15 -34.78 12.86
CA GLY A 139 -8.32 -35.89 13.37
C GLY A 139 -8.57 -36.29 14.82
N ILE A 140 -9.32 -35.50 15.59
CA ILE A 140 -9.62 -35.79 16.99
C ILE A 140 -10.78 -36.79 17.06
N ARG A 141 -10.52 -37.97 17.62
CA ARG A 141 -11.57 -38.98 17.85
C ARG A 141 -12.25 -38.71 19.17
N VAL A 142 -13.58 -38.63 19.13
CA VAL A 142 -14.41 -38.39 20.31
C VAL A 142 -15.40 -39.54 20.49
N SER A 143 -15.58 -40.01 21.73
CA SER A 143 -16.42 -41.16 22.03
C SER A 143 -17.61 -40.73 22.89
N LEU A 144 -18.83 -41.12 22.46
CA LEU A 144 -20.03 -40.85 23.25
C LEU A 144 -20.00 -41.57 24.62
N ALA A 145 -19.23 -42.64 24.76
CA ALA A 145 -19.08 -43.36 26.03
C ALA A 145 -18.32 -42.57 27.10
N GLU A 146 -17.60 -41.52 26.71
CA GLU A 146 -16.84 -40.65 27.61
C GLU A 146 -17.65 -39.40 27.99
N ALA A 147 -18.79 -39.16 27.33
CA ALA A 147 -19.65 -38.02 27.62
C ALA A 147 -20.49 -38.27 28.89
N PRO A 148 -20.70 -37.26 29.75
CA PRO A 148 -21.59 -37.38 30.90
C PRO A 148 -23.01 -37.79 30.47
N GLU A 149 -23.59 -38.75 31.18
CA GLU A 149 -24.93 -39.27 30.91
C GLU A 149 -26.00 -38.16 30.86
N ALA A 150 -25.88 -37.15 31.73
CA ALA A 150 -26.77 -35.99 31.76
C ALA A 150 -26.81 -35.23 30.43
N HIS A 151 -25.67 -35.08 29.74
CA HIS A 151 -25.58 -34.38 28.46
C HIS A 151 -26.20 -35.19 27.31
N ILE A 152 -26.06 -36.52 27.35
CA ILE A 152 -26.67 -37.43 26.37
C ILE A 152 -28.20 -37.39 26.50
N LEU A 153 -28.72 -37.49 27.73
CA LEU A 153 -30.15 -37.41 28.01
C LEU A 153 -30.73 -36.04 27.63
N GLN A 154 -30.00 -34.94 27.88
CA GLN A 154 -30.42 -33.60 27.48
C GLN A 154 -30.49 -33.47 25.95
N ALA A 155 -29.50 -33.97 25.21
CA ALA A 155 -29.50 -33.96 23.75
C ALA A 155 -30.64 -34.82 23.17
N LEU A 156 -30.94 -35.97 23.78
CA LEU A 156 -32.08 -36.81 23.38
C LEU A 156 -33.43 -36.10 23.62
N ARG A 157 -33.61 -35.47 24.79
CA ARG A 157 -34.83 -34.69 25.10
C ARG A 157 -35.02 -33.53 24.11
N GLU A 158 -33.96 -32.79 23.81
CA GLU A 158 -34.01 -31.70 22.81
C GLU A 158 -34.28 -32.24 21.40
N SER A 159 -33.77 -33.42 21.04
CA SER A 159 -34.11 -34.08 19.77
C SER A 159 -35.60 -34.40 19.67
N LEU A 160 -36.22 -34.91 20.74
CA LEU A 160 -37.66 -35.22 20.75
C LEU A 160 -38.51 -33.95 20.70
N ARG A 161 -38.11 -32.91 21.43
CA ARG A 161 -38.79 -31.61 21.42
C ARG A 161 -38.83 -30.99 20.02
N ARG A 162 -37.74 -31.13 19.24
CA ARG A 162 -37.68 -30.64 17.85
C ARG A 162 -38.62 -31.40 16.92
N ASP A 163 -38.77 -32.71 17.08
CA ASP A 163 -39.72 -33.51 16.31
C ASP A 163 -41.16 -33.09 16.59
N GLU A 164 -41.50 -32.90 17.87
CA GLU A 164 -42.84 -32.45 18.30
C GLU A 164 -43.18 -31.08 17.70
N GLN A 165 -42.25 -30.11 17.75
CA GLN A 165 -42.41 -28.79 17.13
C GLN A 165 -42.56 -28.87 15.60
N ARG A 166 -41.80 -29.75 14.95
CA ARG A 166 -41.87 -29.93 13.48
C ARG A 166 -43.19 -30.58 13.06
N HIS A 167 -43.70 -31.52 13.85
CA HIS A 167 -45.01 -32.13 13.64
C HIS A 167 -46.16 -31.14 13.88
N GLN A 168 -46.06 -30.26 14.88
CA GLN A 168 -47.01 -29.16 15.10
C GLN A 168 -47.03 -28.17 13.93
N ALA A 169 -45.86 -27.74 13.44
CA ALA A 169 -45.76 -26.82 12.30
C ALA A 169 -46.32 -27.40 10.98
N LEU A 170 -46.25 -28.72 10.79
CA LEU A 170 -46.85 -29.42 9.64
C LEU A 170 -48.37 -29.61 9.78
N ALA A 171 -48.89 -29.74 11.00
CA ALA A 171 -50.31 -29.89 11.29
C ALA A 171 -51.11 -28.58 11.06
N ASP A 172 -50.49 -27.41 11.27
CA ASP A 172 -51.12 -26.11 11.00
C ASP A 172 -51.37 -25.84 9.49
N GLY A 173 -50.76 -26.62 8.59
CA GLY A 173 -50.95 -26.51 7.14
C GLY A 173 -52.05 -27.40 6.54
N THR A 174 -52.53 -28.41 7.26
CA THR A 174 -53.56 -29.35 6.76
C THR A 174 -54.58 -29.68 7.85
N ARG A 175 -55.81 -29.17 7.70
CA ARG A 175 -56.96 -29.41 8.60
C ARG A 175 -57.46 -30.86 8.52
N THR A 176 -56.68 -31.85 8.95
CA THR A 176 -57.18 -33.20 9.25
C THR A 176 -56.17 -33.98 10.10
N SER A 177 -56.21 -33.81 11.42
CA SER A 177 -56.11 -34.91 12.40
C SER A 177 -56.40 -34.38 13.80
N ALA A 178 -57.47 -34.84 14.44
CA ALA A 178 -57.95 -34.36 15.74
C ALA A 178 -57.28 -35.06 16.95
N VAL A 179 -56.10 -35.65 16.78
CA VAL A 179 -55.31 -36.21 17.89
C VAL A 179 -53.85 -35.80 17.70
N GLY A 180 -53.36 -34.87 18.51
CA GLY A 180 -51.94 -34.50 18.53
C GLY A 180 -51.08 -35.70 18.97
N PRO A 181 -49.85 -35.83 18.48
CA PRO A 181 -48.94 -36.90 18.94
C PRO A 181 -48.71 -36.80 20.46
N ARG A 182 -48.83 -37.92 21.16
CA ARG A 182 -48.60 -38.00 22.62
C ARG A 182 -47.12 -37.67 22.91
N ALA A 183 -46.88 -36.91 23.98
CA ALA A 183 -45.52 -36.51 24.36
C ALA A 183 -44.64 -37.73 24.64
N LYS A 184 -43.46 -37.79 24.00
CA LYS A 184 -42.50 -38.89 24.15
C LYS A 184 -41.51 -38.55 25.27
N GLN A 185 -41.28 -39.48 26.20
CA GLN A 185 -40.25 -39.33 27.23
C GLN A 185 -39.17 -40.41 27.10
N VAL A 186 -37.91 -40.03 27.31
CA VAL A 186 -36.77 -40.96 27.26
C VAL A 186 -36.74 -41.79 28.55
N HIS A 187 -36.94 -43.11 28.44
CA HIS A 187 -36.86 -44.05 29.56
C HIS A 187 -35.43 -44.52 29.78
N SER A 188 -34.76 -44.96 28.72
CA SER A 188 -33.38 -45.40 28.76
C SER A 188 -32.72 -45.32 27.39
N TYR A 189 -31.39 -45.35 27.34
CA TYR A 189 -30.63 -45.39 26.09
C TYR A 189 -29.53 -46.44 26.17
N ARG A 190 -29.12 -46.96 25.01
CA ARG A 190 -28.01 -47.89 24.88
C ARG A 190 -27.12 -47.47 23.72
N ILE A 191 -25.84 -47.31 24.01
CA ILE A 191 -24.79 -47.09 23.00
C ILE A 191 -24.36 -48.47 22.45
N PRO A 192 -24.34 -48.67 21.12
CA PRO A 192 -23.86 -49.91 20.53
C PRO A 192 -22.42 -50.25 20.95
N PRO A 193 -22.09 -51.54 21.18
CA PRO A 193 -20.73 -51.96 21.48
C PRO A 193 -19.75 -51.60 20.34
N PRO A 194 -18.45 -51.39 20.62
CA PRO A 194 -17.48 -50.84 19.66
C PRO A 194 -17.46 -51.50 18.28
N GLY A 195 -17.66 -52.82 18.18
CA GLY A 195 -17.68 -53.57 16.92
C GLY A 195 -18.93 -53.40 16.04
N LEU A 196 -20.00 -52.77 16.55
CA LEU A 196 -21.25 -52.47 15.84
C LEU A 196 -21.48 -50.95 15.67
N ARG A 197 -20.49 -50.13 16.00
CA ARG A 197 -20.55 -48.67 15.81
C ARG A 197 -20.32 -48.33 14.34
N THR A 198 -21.38 -48.25 13.55
CA THR A 198 -21.30 -47.59 12.24
C THR A 198 -21.19 -46.09 12.49
N SER A 199 -20.03 -45.48 12.23
CA SER A 199 -19.94 -44.03 12.08
C SER A 199 -20.96 -43.61 11.01
N THR A 200 -21.96 -42.83 11.42
CA THR A 200 -23.04 -42.36 10.53
C THR A 200 -22.66 -41.12 9.72
N GLY A 201 -21.41 -40.63 9.86
CA GLY A 201 -20.86 -39.49 9.14
C GLY A 201 -20.44 -38.34 10.05
N GLN A 202 -20.08 -37.22 9.43
CA GLN A 202 -19.66 -35.97 10.08
C GLN A 202 -20.63 -34.84 9.72
N ARG A 203 -20.83 -33.90 10.66
CA ARG A 203 -21.61 -32.68 10.47
C ARG A 203 -20.80 -31.46 10.88
N TRP A 204 -21.18 -30.29 10.38
CA TRP A 204 -20.56 -29.02 10.77
C TRP A 204 -21.62 -28.10 11.37
N ILE A 205 -21.28 -27.49 12.50
CA ILE A 205 -22.10 -26.46 13.11
C ILE A 205 -21.44 -25.10 12.96
N ASP A 206 -22.27 -24.07 12.85
CA ASP A 206 -21.85 -22.68 12.76
C ASP A 206 -21.56 -22.17 14.17
N LEU A 207 -20.38 -21.57 14.36
CA LEU A 207 -19.99 -20.92 15.59
C LEU A 207 -19.60 -19.47 15.26
N ILE A 208 -20.23 -18.52 15.93
CA ILE A 208 -19.98 -17.10 15.72
C ILE A 208 -18.83 -16.65 16.62
N VAL A 209 -17.78 -16.07 16.03
CA VAL A 209 -16.56 -15.62 16.72
C VAL A 209 -16.19 -14.19 16.35
N THR A 210 -15.40 -13.54 17.19
CA THR A 210 -14.65 -12.33 16.90
C THR A 210 -13.16 -12.62 17.08
N SER A 211 -12.33 -12.01 16.25
CA SER A 211 -10.87 -12.19 16.30
C SER A 211 -10.17 -10.86 16.57
N HIS A 212 -9.13 -10.90 17.40
CA HIS A 212 -8.30 -9.77 17.78
C HIS A 212 -6.82 -10.15 17.66
N TRP A 213 -6.00 -9.26 17.10
CA TRP A 213 -4.56 -9.44 17.01
C TRP A 213 -3.90 -8.65 18.14
N ASP A 214 -3.08 -9.32 18.92
CA ASP A 214 -2.29 -8.71 20.00
C ASP A 214 -0.89 -8.45 19.48
N ASP A 215 -0.59 -7.19 19.15
CA ASP A 215 0.70 -6.78 18.56
C ASP A 215 1.87 -7.01 19.52
N ASP A 216 1.66 -6.85 20.83
CA ASP A 216 2.72 -6.97 21.84
C ASP A 216 3.18 -8.42 22.05
N HIS A 217 2.29 -9.38 21.83
CA HIS A 217 2.56 -10.81 21.99
C HIS A 217 2.55 -11.58 20.66
N GLU A 218 2.41 -10.87 19.55
CA GLU A 218 2.23 -11.39 18.18
C GLU A 218 1.22 -12.56 18.11
N ARG A 219 0.08 -12.40 18.79
CA ARG A 219 -0.86 -13.51 18.99
C ARG A 219 -2.29 -13.18 18.54
N LEU A 220 -2.91 -14.14 17.86
CA LEU A 220 -4.33 -14.09 17.53
C LEU A 220 -5.17 -14.58 18.71
N THR A 221 -6.01 -13.70 19.26
CA THR A 221 -7.03 -14.04 20.26
C THR A 221 -8.38 -14.21 19.57
N VAL A 222 -9.08 -15.30 19.84
CA VAL A 222 -10.40 -15.61 19.25
C VAL A 222 -11.44 -15.76 20.34
N THR A 223 -12.51 -14.95 20.27
CA THR A 223 -13.59 -14.90 21.25
C THR A 223 -14.89 -15.42 20.65
N VAL A 224 -15.54 -16.38 21.29
CA VAL A 224 -16.85 -16.90 20.90
C VAL A 224 -17.95 -15.95 21.36
N VAL A 225 -18.70 -15.40 20.41
CA VAL A 225 -19.82 -14.47 20.66
C VAL A 225 -21.19 -15.08 20.32
N ASP A 226 -21.23 -16.38 20.01
CA ASP A 226 -22.46 -17.09 19.66
C ASP A 226 -23.43 -17.23 20.84
N GLU A 227 -24.52 -16.45 20.83
CA GLU A 227 -25.53 -16.44 21.90
C GLU A 227 -26.25 -17.79 22.08
N ARG A 228 -26.20 -18.69 21.08
CA ARG A 228 -26.75 -20.06 21.19
C ARG A 228 -25.91 -20.95 22.12
N MET A 229 -24.75 -20.49 22.54
CA MET A 229 -23.85 -21.19 23.48
C MET A 229 -23.92 -20.55 24.88
N PRO A 230 -24.12 -21.35 25.95
CA PRO A 230 -24.06 -20.88 27.34
C PRO A 230 -22.74 -20.16 27.65
N ALA A 231 -22.78 -19.11 28.48
CA ALA A 231 -21.63 -18.24 28.76
C ALA A 231 -20.40 -19.00 29.28
N GLU A 232 -20.60 -19.97 30.18
CA GLU A 232 -19.54 -20.80 30.75
C GLU A 232 -18.82 -21.64 29.67
N LEU A 233 -19.55 -22.10 28.65
CA LEU A 233 -18.97 -22.84 27.53
C LEU A 233 -18.32 -21.93 26.49
N ARG A 234 -18.77 -20.68 26.37
CA ARG A 234 -18.17 -19.68 25.47
C ARG A 234 -16.76 -19.32 25.89
N GLU A 235 -16.50 -19.18 27.18
CA GLU A 235 -15.16 -18.86 27.70
C GLU A 235 -14.19 -20.00 27.42
N GLY A 236 -14.55 -21.24 27.78
CA GLY A 236 -13.72 -22.42 27.49
C GLY A 236 -13.49 -22.63 25.99
N ALA A 237 -14.51 -22.42 25.15
CA ALA A 237 -14.38 -22.49 23.70
C ALA A 237 -13.48 -21.37 23.13
N SER A 238 -13.54 -20.15 23.68
CA SER A 238 -12.67 -19.02 23.28
C SER A 238 -11.21 -19.29 23.61
N GLN A 239 -10.95 -19.80 24.82
CA GLN A 239 -9.61 -20.20 25.26
C GLN A 239 -9.07 -21.31 24.35
N ARG A 240 -9.88 -22.34 24.05
CA ARG A 240 -9.47 -23.45 23.17
C ARG A 240 -9.23 -22.98 21.74
N LEU A 241 -10.04 -22.08 21.18
CA LEU A 241 -9.82 -21.52 19.84
C LEU A 241 -8.55 -20.69 19.78
N THR A 242 -8.29 -19.88 20.80
CA THR A 242 -7.05 -19.09 20.91
C THR A 242 -5.83 -20.03 21.00
N GLN A 243 -5.93 -21.12 21.75
CA GLN A 243 -4.89 -22.15 21.82
C GLN A 243 -4.69 -22.86 20.47
N LEU A 244 -5.77 -23.24 19.79
CA LEU A 244 -5.70 -23.87 18.47
C LEU A 244 -5.08 -22.96 17.39
N ALA A 245 -5.27 -21.64 17.51
CA ALA A 245 -4.61 -20.68 16.64
C ALA A 245 -3.08 -20.68 16.80
N VAL A 246 -2.59 -21.00 18.00
CA VAL A 246 -1.16 -21.18 18.30
C VAL A 246 -0.67 -22.57 17.86
N GLU A 247 -1.45 -23.63 18.10
CA GLU A 247 -1.10 -25.00 17.71
C GLU A 247 -1.08 -25.19 16.18
N TYR A 248 -1.99 -24.53 15.45
CA TYR A 248 -2.15 -24.68 14.00
C TYR A 248 -2.11 -23.32 13.26
N PRO A 249 -1.00 -22.57 13.30
CA PRO A 249 -0.94 -21.18 12.83
C PRO A 249 -1.07 -21.02 11.31
N ARG A 250 -0.95 -22.13 10.57
CA ARG A 250 -1.08 -22.20 9.10
C ARG A 250 -2.44 -22.75 8.63
N ALA A 251 -3.34 -23.14 9.54
CA ALA A 251 -4.67 -23.57 9.14
C ALA A 251 -5.42 -22.40 8.48
N SER A 252 -6.14 -22.67 7.39
CA SER A 252 -6.77 -21.62 6.57
C SER A 252 -7.67 -20.68 7.38
N VAL A 253 -8.36 -21.21 8.38
CA VAL A 253 -9.24 -20.44 9.25
C VAL A 253 -8.48 -19.44 10.12
N PHE A 254 -7.33 -19.81 10.68
CA PHE A 254 -6.54 -18.91 11.51
C PHE A 254 -5.72 -17.93 10.69
N VAL A 255 -5.30 -18.30 9.47
CA VAL A 255 -4.72 -17.35 8.51
C VAL A 255 -5.73 -16.26 8.15
N GLU A 256 -6.97 -16.64 7.85
CA GLU A 256 -8.01 -15.70 7.47
C GLU A 256 -8.50 -14.85 8.65
N LEU A 257 -8.67 -15.44 9.85
CA LEU A 257 -8.98 -14.69 11.06
C LEU A 257 -7.84 -13.75 11.47
N ARG A 258 -6.57 -14.15 11.29
CA ARG A 258 -5.41 -13.27 11.50
C ARG A 258 -5.41 -12.13 10.51
N ARG A 259 -5.60 -12.41 9.21
CA ARG A 259 -5.70 -11.38 8.17
C ARG A 259 -6.81 -10.39 8.50
N GLN A 260 -7.99 -10.86 8.91
CA GLN A 260 -9.10 -10.01 9.34
C GLN A 260 -8.72 -9.19 10.57
N ALA A 261 -8.13 -9.80 11.60
CA ALA A 261 -7.71 -9.12 12.82
C ALA A 261 -6.62 -8.07 12.58
N GLN A 262 -5.64 -8.35 11.71
CA GLN A 262 -4.57 -7.43 11.32
C GLN A 262 -5.07 -6.31 10.40
N THR A 263 -6.06 -6.59 9.53
CA THR A 263 -6.69 -5.55 8.70
C THR A 263 -7.52 -4.57 9.54
N ILE A 264 -7.95 -4.96 10.75
CA ILE A 264 -8.68 -4.12 11.71
C ILE A 264 -7.73 -3.28 12.58
N LEU A 265 -6.41 -3.55 12.56
CA LEU A 265 -5.43 -3.03 13.54
C LEU A 265 -4.22 -2.33 12.89
N ALA A 266 -4.50 -1.33 12.06
CA ALA A 266 -3.77 -0.09 12.23
C ALA A 266 -4.83 1.00 12.13
N GLU A 267 -5.01 1.81 13.18
CA GLU A 267 -5.61 3.12 12.92
C GLU A 267 -4.80 3.74 11.77
N PRO A 268 -5.46 4.14 10.66
CA PRO A 268 -4.73 4.75 9.57
C PRO A 268 -3.90 5.90 10.16
N PRO A 269 -2.61 6.02 9.79
CA PRO A 269 -1.73 7.01 10.39
C PRO A 269 -2.39 8.38 10.29
N SER A 270 -2.18 9.22 11.31
CA SER A 270 -2.64 10.60 11.24
C SER A 270 -2.02 11.28 10.02
N ALA A 271 -2.71 12.26 9.43
CA ALA A 271 -2.18 13.03 8.30
C ALA A 271 -0.75 13.57 8.57
N PRO A 272 -0.43 14.10 9.76
CA PRO A 272 0.95 14.47 10.10
C PRO A 272 1.94 13.29 10.01
N LYS A 273 1.63 12.13 10.62
CA LYS A 273 2.53 10.96 10.57
C LYS A 273 2.73 10.43 9.16
N ALA A 274 1.67 10.45 8.33
CA ALA A 274 1.75 10.06 6.93
C ALA A 274 2.61 11.04 6.11
N LEU A 275 2.46 12.34 6.37
CA LEU A 275 3.28 13.39 5.77
C LEU A 275 4.76 13.24 6.14
N ASP A 276 5.08 13.01 7.41
CA ASP A 276 6.47 12.80 7.86
C ASP A 276 7.08 11.54 7.24
N ARG A 277 6.27 10.48 7.09
CA ARG A 277 6.70 9.26 6.37
C ARG A 277 7.04 9.59 4.92
N LEU A 278 6.15 10.28 4.22
CA LEU A 278 6.37 10.71 2.83
C LEU A 278 7.63 11.58 2.73
N ALA A 279 7.78 12.58 3.61
CA ALA A 279 8.95 13.47 3.66
C ALA A 279 10.27 12.69 3.79
N ARG A 280 10.34 11.73 4.72
CA ARG A 280 11.54 10.88 4.90
C ARG A 280 11.86 10.04 3.67
N ARG A 281 10.84 9.51 2.98
CA ARG A 281 11.03 8.72 1.75
C ARG A 281 11.45 9.58 0.57
N VAL A 282 10.87 10.78 0.45
CA VAL A 282 11.24 11.77 -0.57
C VAL A 282 12.69 12.22 -0.39
N ALA A 283 13.18 12.37 0.84
CA ALA A 283 14.58 12.71 1.10
C ALA A 283 15.58 11.68 0.55
N GLN A 284 15.16 10.41 0.39
CA GLN A 284 15.97 9.34 -0.18
C GLN A 284 15.95 9.30 -1.72
N ALA A 285 15.02 10.02 -2.35
CA ALA A 285 14.75 9.96 -3.79
C ALA A 285 15.98 10.24 -4.68
N PRO A 286 16.88 11.21 -4.38
CA PRO A 286 18.06 11.46 -5.21
C PRO A 286 19.04 10.29 -5.29
N GLY A 287 19.06 9.41 -4.27
CA GLY A 287 19.98 8.27 -4.19
C GLY A 287 19.49 6.98 -4.83
N ILE A 288 18.30 6.97 -5.45
CA ILE A 288 17.69 5.74 -5.98
C ILE A 288 18.31 5.35 -7.34
N PRO A 289 18.76 4.09 -7.53
CA PRO A 289 19.35 3.62 -8.78
C PRO A 289 18.37 3.65 -9.96
N ALA A 290 18.86 3.93 -11.18
CA ALA A 290 18.07 4.14 -12.41
C ALA A 290 16.93 3.13 -12.64
N GLY A 291 17.19 1.82 -12.51
CA GLY A 291 16.18 0.76 -12.71
C GLY A 291 15.18 0.54 -11.57
N GLN A 292 15.23 1.35 -10.50
CA GLN A 292 14.27 1.29 -9.38
C GLN A 292 13.44 2.57 -9.24
N ARG A 293 13.77 3.64 -9.99
CA ARG A 293 13.18 4.96 -9.81
C ARG A 293 11.69 4.99 -10.13
N ARG A 294 11.22 4.25 -11.15
CA ARG A 294 9.79 4.21 -11.51
C ARG A 294 8.97 3.47 -10.47
N ALA A 295 9.48 2.36 -9.95
CA ALA A 295 8.85 1.64 -8.84
C ALA A 295 8.75 2.55 -7.61
N TRP A 296 9.85 3.22 -7.25
CA TRP A 296 9.86 4.17 -6.14
C TRP A 296 8.90 5.34 -6.36
N HIS A 297 8.81 5.89 -7.58
CA HIS A 297 7.84 6.92 -7.92
C HIS A 297 6.39 6.45 -7.70
N HIS A 298 6.06 5.24 -8.12
CA HIS A 298 4.72 4.69 -7.88
C HIS A 298 4.42 4.54 -6.38
N GLU A 299 5.41 4.10 -5.58
CA GLU A 299 5.27 4.01 -4.13
C GLU A 299 5.10 5.39 -3.47
N LEU A 300 5.86 6.41 -3.89
CA LEU A 300 5.67 7.80 -3.43
C LEU A 300 4.28 8.34 -3.83
N ALA A 301 3.82 8.02 -5.04
CA ALA A 301 2.49 8.43 -5.52
C ALA A 301 1.35 7.71 -4.78
N ASP A 302 1.53 6.45 -4.38
CA ASP A 302 0.60 5.74 -3.50
C ASP A 302 0.57 6.37 -2.10
N ASP A 303 1.73 6.66 -1.52
CA ASP A 303 1.82 7.37 -0.23
C ASP A 303 1.16 8.75 -0.29
N ALA A 304 1.36 9.49 -1.38
CA ALA A 304 0.75 10.80 -1.58
C ALA A 304 -0.76 10.73 -1.80
N ARG A 305 -1.27 9.71 -2.51
CA ARG A 305 -2.73 9.46 -2.61
C ARG A 305 -3.34 9.09 -1.26
N GLN A 306 -2.64 8.27 -0.47
CA GLN A 306 -3.06 7.94 0.87
C GLN A 306 -3.10 9.20 1.75
N LEU A 307 -2.07 10.05 1.66
CA LEU A 307 -2.02 11.33 2.35
C LEU A 307 -3.16 12.27 1.91
N ASP A 308 -3.43 12.40 0.62
CA ASP A 308 -4.55 13.21 0.09
C ASP A 308 -5.89 12.77 0.72
N GLY A 309 -6.15 11.45 0.74
CA GLY A 309 -7.33 10.90 1.42
C GLY A 309 -7.38 11.25 2.91
N LEU A 310 -6.25 11.23 3.61
CA LEU A 310 -6.15 11.61 5.02
C LEU A 310 -6.34 13.13 5.23
N LEU A 311 -5.85 13.96 4.32
CA LEU A 311 -6.02 15.42 4.35
C LEU A 311 -7.47 15.82 4.10
N ARG A 312 -8.14 15.23 3.10
CA ARG A 312 -9.59 15.43 2.89
C ARG A 312 -10.39 14.99 4.12
N ALA A 313 -10.09 13.80 4.63
CA ALA A 313 -10.72 13.26 5.82
C ALA A 313 -10.49 14.11 7.08
N ARG A 314 -9.38 14.86 7.15
CA ARG A 314 -9.07 15.83 8.20
C ARG A 314 -9.95 17.08 8.05
N VAL A 315 -10.06 17.65 6.85
CA VAL A 315 -10.88 18.83 6.54
C VAL A 315 -12.38 18.57 6.73
N GLU A 316 -12.90 17.46 6.22
CA GLU A 316 -14.32 17.10 6.37
C GLU A 316 -14.75 16.97 7.85
N ARG A 317 -13.79 16.69 8.73
CA ARG A 317 -13.98 16.50 10.17
C ARG A 317 -13.53 17.70 11.01
N GLU A 318 -13.15 18.80 10.37
CA GLU A 318 -12.92 20.07 11.06
C GLU A 318 -14.25 20.62 11.54
N ILE A 319 -14.36 20.83 12.84
CA ILE A 319 -15.59 21.31 13.45
C ILE A 319 -15.24 22.24 14.60
N GLU A 320 -16.09 23.23 14.83
CA GLU A 320 -15.96 24.10 15.99
C GLU A 320 -16.35 23.32 17.24
N VAL A 321 -15.48 23.35 18.25
CA VAL A 321 -15.67 22.62 19.50
C VAL A 321 -15.68 23.60 20.66
N ARG A 322 -16.74 23.56 21.45
CA ARG A 322 -16.85 24.29 22.72
C ARG A 322 -16.95 23.30 23.87
N ILE A 323 -16.03 23.39 24.82
CA ILE A 323 -16.08 22.60 26.05
C ILE A 323 -17.18 23.16 26.97
N VAL A 324 -17.99 22.27 27.55
CA VAL A 324 -19.14 22.65 28.38
C VAL A 324 -19.09 21.88 29.70
N ASP A 325 -18.94 22.61 30.80
CA ASP A 325 -18.91 22.06 32.16
C ASP A 325 -20.30 22.08 32.83
N GLY A 326 -20.40 21.39 33.97
CA GLY A 326 -21.65 20.96 34.62
C GLY A 326 -22.81 21.97 34.67
N ALA A 327 -22.55 23.22 35.05
CA ALA A 327 -23.60 24.25 35.19
C ALA A 327 -24.15 24.72 33.83
N ASP A 328 -23.29 24.73 32.81
CA ASP A 328 -23.60 25.30 31.50
C ASP A 328 -24.24 24.29 30.54
N GLN A 329 -24.19 22.99 30.88
CA GLN A 329 -24.80 21.95 30.07
C GLN A 329 -26.33 22.07 29.97
N ALA A 330 -27.01 22.48 31.05
CA ALA A 330 -28.47 22.68 31.01
C ALA A 330 -28.85 23.86 30.11
N ARG A 331 -28.04 24.93 30.13
CA ARG A 331 -28.20 26.10 29.25
C ARG A 331 -27.98 25.71 27.79
N THR A 332 -26.93 24.91 27.54
CA THR A 332 -26.61 24.39 26.19
C THR A 332 -27.73 23.51 25.65
N LEU A 333 -28.29 22.60 26.47
CA LEU A 333 -29.46 21.80 26.08
C LEU A 333 -30.66 22.68 25.69
N ASN A 334 -30.98 23.68 26.51
CA ASN A 334 -32.08 24.61 26.21
C ASN A 334 -31.84 25.44 24.94
N ALA A 335 -30.60 25.88 24.69
CA ALA A 335 -30.24 26.56 23.46
C ALA A 335 -30.49 25.66 22.24
N LEU A 336 -30.00 24.42 22.27
CA LEU A 336 -30.22 23.45 21.18
C LEU A 336 -31.70 23.16 20.93
N ILE A 337 -32.52 23.05 21.97
CA ILE A 337 -33.98 22.87 21.83
C ILE A 337 -34.62 24.10 21.16
N THR A 338 -34.16 25.29 21.53
CA THR A 338 -34.69 26.56 21.02
C THR A 338 -34.29 26.79 19.57
N ASP A 339 -33.04 26.47 19.24
CA ASP A 339 -32.43 26.76 17.94
C ASP A 339 -32.80 25.73 16.86
N ALA A 340 -33.21 24.52 17.25
CA ALA A 340 -33.64 23.48 16.30
C ALA A 340 -34.79 23.95 15.41
N GLN A 341 -34.65 23.73 14.09
CA GLN A 341 -35.60 24.16 13.07
C GLN A 341 -36.32 22.99 12.38
N GLN A 342 -35.64 21.86 12.19
CA GLN A 342 -36.14 20.70 11.43
C GLN A 342 -36.30 19.46 12.31
N GLN A 343 -35.26 19.12 13.08
CA GLN A 343 -35.26 17.97 13.98
C GLN A 343 -34.46 18.27 15.25
N LEU A 344 -34.86 17.61 16.32
CA LEU A 344 -34.12 17.55 17.57
C LEU A 344 -34.04 16.08 18.00
N VAL A 345 -32.83 15.56 18.09
CA VAL A 345 -32.57 14.19 18.56
C VAL A 345 -32.03 14.28 19.98
N VAL A 346 -32.64 13.58 20.93
CA VAL A 346 -32.17 13.48 22.31
C VAL A 346 -32.00 12.01 22.67
N VAL A 347 -30.75 11.62 22.92
CA VAL A 347 -30.37 10.30 23.43
C VAL A 347 -30.09 10.43 24.91
N SER A 348 -30.95 9.81 25.72
CA SER A 348 -30.84 9.85 27.17
C SER A 348 -31.14 8.47 27.75
N PRO A 349 -30.18 7.84 28.46
CA PRO A 349 -30.38 6.48 28.95
C PRO A 349 -31.56 6.39 29.93
N TRP A 350 -31.81 7.45 30.68
CA TRP A 350 -32.96 7.58 31.57
C TRP A 350 -33.64 8.93 31.33
N ILE A 351 -34.96 8.98 31.53
CA ILE A 351 -35.76 10.21 31.51
C ILE A 351 -36.53 10.26 32.83
N ARG A 352 -36.48 11.39 33.53
CA ARG A 352 -37.17 11.60 34.81
C ARG A 352 -37.89 12.94 34.80
N TYR A 353 -39.10 12.97 35.36
CA TYR A 353 -39.97 14.16 35.34
C TYR A 353 -39.26 15.42 35.86
N ARG A 354 -38.49 15.34 36.95
CA ARG A 354 -37.80 16.51 37.51
C ARG A 354 -36.89 17.22 36.50
N ALA A 355 -36.14 16.47 35.69
CA ALA A 355 -35.22 17.02 34.69
C ALA A 355 -35.93 17.29 33.36
N LEU A 356 -36.88 16.44 32.96
CA LEU A 356 -37.72 16.68 31.79
C LEU A 356 -38.54 17.97 31.94
N GLY A 357 -39.12 18.19 33.12
CA GLY A 357 -40.01 19.30 33.46
C GLY A 357 -39.37 20.67 33.24
N SER A 358 -38.07 20.82 33.51
CA SER A 358 -37.35 22.08 33.24
C SER A 358 -37.16 22.40 31.76
N HIS A 359 -37.48 21.46 30.87
CA HIS A 359 -37.33 21.59 29.41
C HIS A 359 -38.67 21.45 28.66
N LEU A 360 -39.78 21.12 29.33
CA LEU A 360 -41.07 20.82 28.68
C LEU A 360 -41.61 21.99 27.86
N ASP A 361 -41.52 23.23 28.37
CA ASP A 361 -42.02 24.41 27.66
C ASP A 361 -41.23 24.64 26.36
N ALA A 362 -39.90 24.51 26.41
CA ALA A 362 -39.03 24.67 25.25
C ALA A 362 -39.26 23.55 24.22
N LEU A 363 -39.39 22.30 24.67
CA LEU A 363 -39.69 21.15 23.81
C LEU A 363 -41.06 21.28 23.15
N THR A 364 -42.07 21.74 23.90
CA THR A 364 -43.43 21.98 23.39
C THR A 364 -43.40 23.07 22.33
N ALA A 365 -42.70 24.18 22.59
CA ALA A 365 -42.52 25.24 21.61
C ALA A 365 -41.82 24.74 20.34
N ALA A 366 -40.79 23.89 20.45
CA ALA A 366 -40.09 23.31 19.30
C ALA A 366 -41.02 22.44 18.44
N VAL A 367 -41.79 21.55 19.05
CA VAL A 367 -42.76 20.69 18.34
C VAL A 367 -43.83 21.54 17.64
N GLN A 368 -44.34 22.58 18.32
CA GLN A 368 -45.30 23.53 17.74
C GLN A 368 -44.72 24.29 16.54
N ARG A 369 -43.42 24.65 16.56
CA ARG A 369 -42.76 25.34 15.45
C ARG A 369 -42.65 24.51 14.17
N GLY A 370 -42.56 23.18 14.25
CA GLY A 370 -42.10 22.42 13.09
C GLY A 370 -41.26 21.20 13.40
N VAL A 371 -40.57 21.23 14.54
CA VAL A 371 -39.42 20.37 14.80
C VAL A 371 -39.86 18.93 15.04
N THR A 372 -39.21 18.00 14.36
CA THR A 372 -39.37 16.56 14.65
C THR A 372 -38.51 16.19 15.85
N LEU A 373 -39.13 15.85 16.96
CA LEU A 373 -38.45 15.41 18.18
C LEU A 373 -38.26 13.89 18.16
N VAL A 374 -37.01 13.42 18.25
CA VAL A 374 -36.67 11.99 18.38
C VAL A 374 -36.05 11.74 19.73
N LEU A 375 -36.68 10.89 20.54
CA LEU A 375 -36.22 10.50 21.87
C LEU A 375 -35.72 9.05 21.84
N VAL A 376 -34.45 8.84 22.19
CA VAL A 376 -33.81 7.51 22.26
C VAL A 376 -33.44 7.23 23.70
N TRP A 377 -33.91 6.11 24.25
CA TRP A 377 -33.86 5.87 25.70
C TRP A 377 -33.67 4.40 26.10
N GLY A 378 -33.26 4.21 27.35
CA GLY A 378 -33.24 2.94 28.06
C GLY A 378 -31.93 2.14 27.87
N PRO A 379 -31.30 1.68 28.96
CA PRO A 379 -30.09 0.84 28.88
C PRO A 379 -30.35 -0.68 28.87
N GLY A 380 -31.55 -1.13 29.24
CA GLY A 380 -31.86 -2.56 29.49
C GLY A 380 -32.49 -3.30 28.30
N SER A 381 -32.30 -4.63 28.24
CA SER A 381 -32.81 -5.46 27.13
C SER A 381 -34.31 -5.75 27.17
N ASP A 382 -34.92 -5.65 28.35
CA ASP A 382 -36.29 -6.10 28.65
C ASP A 382 -37.10 -5.01 29.37
N SER A 383 -36.65 -3.76 29.31
CA SER A 383 -37.32 -2.64 29.94
C SER A 383 -38.49 -2.19 29.07
N GLU A 384 -39.71 -2.54 29.47
CA GLU A 384 -40.92 -2.05 28.81
C GLU A 384 -41.18 -0.58 29.18
N TYR A 385 -41.78 0.17 28.25
CA TYR A 385 -42.12 1.59 28.40
C TYR A 385 -42.92 1.86 29.68
N GLU A 386 -43.86 0.98 30.01
CA GLU A 386 -44.75 1.14 31.18
C GLU A 386 -44.08 0.85 32.51
N ASP A 387 -43.02 0.03 32.53
CA ASP A 387 -42.30 -0.33 33.74
C ASP A 387 -41.14 0.64 34.05
N THR A 388 -40.67 1.37 33.02
CA THR A 388 -39.46 2.21 33.14
C THR A 388 -39.77 3.66 33.54
N PHE A 389 -40.89 4.21 33.10
CA PHE A 389 -41.26 5.60 33.37
C PHE A 389 -42.31 5.69 34.48
N ASP A 390 -42.03 6.55 35.47
CA ASP A 390 -43.05 6.96 36.45
C ASP A 390 -44.25 7.64 35.76
N GLU A 391 -45.39 7.64 36.44
CA GLU A 391 -46.66 8.14 35.90
C GLU A 391 -46.55 9.59 35.43
N GLN A 392 -45.85 10.45 36.18
CA GLN A 392 -45.67 11.86 35.85
C GLN A 392 -44.85 12.06 34.56
N THR A 393 -43.74 11.32 34.42
CA THR A 393 -42.88 11.35 33.24
C THR A 393 -43.64 10.86 32.02
N ARG A 394 -44.42 9.79 32.16
CA ARG A 394 -45.24 9.22 31.09
C ARG A 394 -46.30 10.20 30.61
N ASN A 395 -47.06 10.78 31.54
CA ASN A 395 -48.10 11.76 31.22
C ASN A 395 -47.50 12.95 30.47
N ALA A 396 -46.36 13.48 30.92
CA ALA A 396 -45.68 14.59 30.26
C ALA A 396 -45.22 14.25 28.83
N LEU A 397 -44.65 13.06 28.61
CA LEU A 397 -44.23 12.61 27.27
C LEU A 397 -45.42 12.37 26.34
N GLU A 398 -46.53 11.84 26.87
CA GLU A 398 -47.76 11.64 26.11
C GLU A 398 -48.47 12.96 25.80
N ASP A 399 -48.48 13.91 26.72
CA ASP A 399 -48.99 15.26 26.49
C ASP A 399 -48.17 15.99 25.42
N LEU A 400 -46.84 15.84 25.43
CA LEU A 400 -45.96 16.37 24.38
C LEU A 400 -46.25 15.75 23.01
N ALA A 401 -46.55 14.44 22.97
CA ALA A 401 -46.94 13.73 21.75
C ALA A 401 -48.39 14.03 21.29
N ARG A 402 -49.30 14.37 22.21
CA ARG A 402 -50.70 14.73 21.92
C ARG A 402 -50.87 16.20 21.54
N GLY A 403 -50.06 17.09 22.12
CA GLY A 403 -50.04 18.54 21.85
C GLY A 403 -49.59 18.91 20.44
N SER A 404 -49.18 17.93 19.61
CA SER A 404 -48.69 18.13 18.25
C SER A 404 -49.76 18.46 17.19
N GLY A 405 -51.03 18.67 17.57
CA GLY A 405 -52.12 19.10 16.67
C GLY A 405 -52.72 17.95 15.83
N GLY A 406 -54.04 17.78 15.90
CA GLY A 406 -54.78 16.60 15.44
C GLY A 406 -54.90 16.36 13.92
N ARG A 407 -53.98 16.82 13.07
CA ARG A 407 -53.97 16.50 11.63
C ARG A 407 -52.59 16.85 11.05
N ILE A 408 -51.86 15.83 10.57
CA ILE A 408 -50.63 15.85 9.74
C ILE A 408 -49.31 15.57 10.52
N LEU A 409 -48.88 14.29 10.44
CA LEU A 409 -47.58 13.70 10.81
C LEU A 409 -47.22 13.64 12.30
N ARG A 410 -46.87 12.44 12.81
CA ARG A 410 -46.29 12.24 14.15
C ARG A 410 -44.96 13.01 14.23
N ARG A 411 -44.92 14.11 14.99
CA ARG A 411 -43.72 14.95 15.17
C ARG A 411 -42.86 14.56 16.37
N VAL A 412 -43.38 13.70 17.26
CA VAL A 412 -42.64 13.13 18.38
C VAL A 412 -42.46 11.63 18.12
N VAL A 413 -41.20 11.20 18.09
CA VAL A 413 -40.78 9.82 17.90
C VAL A 413 -40.21 9.30 19.21
N LEU A 414 -40.94 8.39 19.83
CA LEU A 414 -40.58 7.79 21.12
C LEU A 414 -40.77 6.26 21.00
N PRO A 415 -39.68 5.48 20.87
CA PRO A 415 -39.76 4.02 20.85
C PRO A 415 -40.43 3.47 22.11
N ARG A 416 -41.27 2.44 21.95
CA ARG A 416 -41.92 1.73 23.07
C ARG A 416 -41.02 0.68 23.73
N THR A 417 -39.91 0.35 23.09
CA THR A 417 -38.89 -0.57 23.61
C THR A 417 -37.60 0.19 23.84
N SER A 418 -36.87 -0.20 24.88
CA SER A 418 -35.54 0.35 25.13
C SER A 418 -34.62 0.21 23.91
N SER A 419 -33.85 1.25 23.66
CA SER A 419 -32.80 1.32 22.63
C SER A 419 -31.48 0.71 23.08
N ARG A 420 -31.43 0.15 24.31
CA ARG A 420 -30.25 -0.47 24.92
C ARG A 420 -29.02 0.42 24.79
N THR A 421 -29.13 1.68 25.22
CA THR A 421 -28.07 2.67 25.04
C THR A 421 -27.74 3.35 26.36
N HIS A 422 -26.45 3.55 26.60
CA HIS A 422 -25.93 4.41 27.67
C HIS A 422 -25.44 5.76 27.12
N ALA A 423 -25.48 5.96 25.80
CA ALA A 423 -25.07 7.20 25.15
C ALA A 423 -25.87 8.41 25.61
N LYS A 424 -25.22 9.58 25.55
CA LYS A 424 -25.76 10.86 26.01
C LYS A 424 -25.42 11.89 24.96
N LEU A 425 -26.39 12.15 24.09
CA LEU A 425 -26.21 12.91 22.87
C LEU A 425 -27.44 13.77 22.64
N VAL A 426 -27.23 15.00 22.20
CA VAL A 426 -28.29 15.86 21.66
C VAL A 426 -27.85 16.38 20.31
N VAL A 427 -28.70 16.28 19.29
CA VAL A 427 -28.40 16.83 17.95
C VAL A 427 -29.54 17.74 17.52
N ALA A 428 -29.20 18.98 17.20
CA ALA A 428 -30.10 19.94 16.56
C ALA A 428 -29.79 19.96 15.06
N ASP A 429 -30.80 19.57 14.27
CA ASP A 429 -30.73 19.53 12.81
C ASP A 429 -29.57 18.68 12.26
N HIS A 430 -28.78 19.23 11.35
CA HIS A 430 -27.59 18.62 10.75
C HIS A 430 -26.34 19.49 11.01
N ARG A 431 -26.43 20.41 11.99
CA ARG A 431 -25.43 21.45 12.24
C ARG A 431 -24.76 21.34 13.59
N THR A 432 -25.53 21.09 14.65
CA THR A 432 -25.00 21.16 16.02
C THR A 432 -25.27 19.89 16.80
N ALA A 433 -24.25 19.36 17.46
CA ALA A 433 -24.35 18.19 18.33
C ALA A 433 -23.71 18.47 19.69
N PHE A 434 -24.32 17.95 20.76
CA PHE A 434 -23.80 18.02 22.12
C PHE A 434 -23.62 16.61 22.66
N VAL A 435 -22.36 16.22 22.85
CA VAL A 435 -21.93 14.92 23.38
C VAL A 435 -21.44 15.11 24.80
N THR A 436 -21.97 14.36 25.76
CA THR A 436 -21.72 14.66 27.18
C THR A 436 -21.66 13.42 28.07
N SER A 437 -21.07 13.55 29.25
CA SER A 437 -21.15 12.57 30.33
C SER A 437 -22.43 12.68 31.17
N ARG A 438 -23.19 13.77 31.00
CA ARG A 438 -24.47 14.10 31.66
C ARG A 438 -25.65 13.43 31.00
N ASN A 439 -26.57 12.87 31.79
CA ASN A 439 -27.86 12.40 31.26
C ASN A 439 -28.76 13.59 30.92
N PRO A 440 -29.08 13.86 29.64
CA PRO A 440 -29.76 15.11 29.27
C PRO A 440 -31.12 15.32 29.94
N LEU A 441 -31.90 14.25 30.13
CA LEU A 441 -33.28 14.34 30.65
C LEU A 441 -33.46 13.64 32.00
N SER A 442 -32.38 13.38 32.75
CA SER A 442 -32.50 12.80 34.10
C SER A 442 -31.54 13.35 35.16
N SER A 443 -30.49 14.08 34.76
CA SER A 443 -29.51 14.68 35.68
C SER A 443 -29.92 16.12 36.01
N ASP A 444 -29.83 16.48 37.29
CA ASP A 444 -30.06 17.86 37.77
C ASP A 444 -28.80 18.75 37.62
N GLY A 445 -27.69 18.21 37.11
CA GLY A 445 -26.45 18.96 36.88
C GLY A 445 -25.63 19.24 38.14
N SER A 446 -25.96 18.59 39.27
CA SER A 446 -25.26 18.77 40.55
C SER A 446 -23.87 18.10 40.63
N ARG A 447 -23.51 17.27 39.64
CA ARG A 447 -22.26 16.53 39.57
C ARG A 447 -21.28 17.22 38.60
N GLY A 448 -19.98 17.03 38.83
CA GLY A 448 -18.93 17.47 37.92
C GLY A 448 -18.99 16.65 36.62
N GLU A 449 -19.71 17.16 35.63
CA GLU A 449 -19.91 16.52 34.32
C GLU A 449 -19.27 17.36 33.22
N LEU A 450 -18.84 16.70 32.14
CA LEU A 450 -18.18 17.34 31.01
C LEU A 450 -18.89 16.97 29.71
N GLY A 451 -19.06 17.94 28.83
CA GLY A 451 -19.54 17.73 27.47
C GLY A 451 -18.84 18.62 26.48
N VAL A 452 -19.10 18.35 25.20
CA VAL A 452 -18.61 19.12 24.07
C VAL A 452 -19.76 19.44 23.13
N GLU A 453 -19.91 20.72 22.83
CA GLU A 453 -20.75 21.20 21.74
C GLU A 453 -19.92 21.26 20.47
N LEU A 454 -20.45 20.67 19.41
CA LEU A 454 -19.86 20.53 18.09
C LEU A 454 -20.72 21.29 17.09
N THR A 455 -20.18 22.31 16.44
CA THR A 455 -20.92 23.16 15.50
C THR A 455 -20.27 23.12 14.12
N ALA A 456 -20.98 22.55 13.14
CA ALA A 456 -20.55 22.49 11.75
C ALA A 456 -20.61 23.88 11.09
N ARG A 457 -19.60 24.20 10.29
CA ARG A 457 -19.51 25.43 9.48
C ARG A 457 -19.80 25.10 8.02
N ASP A 458 -20.09 26.12 7.22
CA ASP A 458 -20.34 25.90 5.79
C ASP A 458 -19.07 25.33 5.13
N GLY A 459 -19.15 24.06 4.69
CA GLY A 459 -18.06 23.32 4.05
C GLY A 459 -17.20 22.43 4.96
N THR A 460 -17.38 22.43 6.29
CA THR A 460 -16.65 21.54 7.22
C THR A 460 -17.51 21.07 8.40
N GLY A 461 -17.25 19.87 8.93
CA GLY A 461 -17.85 19.38 10.18
C GLY A 461 -19.23 18.74 10.02
N GLU A 462 -19.95 18.97 8.92
CA GLU A 462 -21.23 18.29 8.63
C GLU A 462 -21.10 16.76 8.62
N THR A 463 -19.94 16.24 8.18
CA THR A 463 -19.64 14.81 8.22
C THR A 463 -19.68 14.26 9.65
N VAL A 464 -19.20 15.01 10.64
CA VAL A 464 -19.19 14.58 12.05
C VAL A 464 -20.62 14.46 12.58
N VAL A 465 -21.45 15.50 12.35
CA VAL A 465 -22.85 15.50 12.81
C VAL A 465 -23.65 14.42 12.09
N ARG A 466 -23.39 14.19 10.80
CA ARG A 466 -23.98 13.09 10.03
C ARG A 466 -23.60 11.73 10.60
N GLU A 467 -22.32 11.47 10.89
CA GLU A 467 -21.87 10.20 11.47
C GLU A 467 -22.54 9.94 12.84
N LEU A 468 -22.76 10.98 13.66
CA LEU A 468 -23.52 10.88 14.92
C LEU A 468 -24.99 10.54 14.68
N LEU A 469 -25.66 11.18 13.71
CA LEU A 469 -27.04 10.88 13.34
C LEU A 469 -27.19 9.48 12.71
N ASP A 470 -26.22 9.05 11.90
CA ASP A 470 -26.18 7.69 11.35
C ASP A 470 -26.05 6.66 12.47
N TRP A 471 -25.22 6.92 13.49
CA TRP A 471 -25.18 6.09 14.70
C TRP A 471 -26.55 6.06 15.40
N VAL A 472 -27.23 7.19 15.57
CA VAL A 472 -28.58 7.22 16.16
C VAL A 472 -29.55 6.32 15.38
N ARG A 473 -29.51 6.33 14.04
CA ARG A 473 -30.36 5.44 13.22
C ARG A 473 -30.14 3.97 13.53
N THR A 474 -28.91 3.58 13.86
CA THR A 474 -28.59 2.20 14.25
C THR A 474 -29.02 1.86 15.68
N ALA A 475 -29.06 2.86 16.57
CA ALA A 475 -29.46 2.68 17.97
C ALA A 475 -30.99 2.59 18.14
N VAL A 476 -31.78 3.18 17.24
CA VAL A 476 -33.25 3.13 17.32
C VAL A 476 -33.76 1.72 16.98
N PRO A 477 -34.52 1.05 17.87
CA PRO A 477 -34.85 -0.37 17.72
C PRO A 477 -35.89 -0.66 16.61
N SER A 478 -36.77 0.31 16.28
CA SER A 478 -37.76 0.15 15.22
C SER A 478 -37.23 0.73 13.91
N TYR A 479 -37.30 -0.05 12.82
CA TYR A 479 -36.96 0.42 11.49
C TYR A 479 -37.78 1.64 11.06
N GLU A 480 -39.08 1.68 11.39
CA GLU A 480 -39.95 2.82 11.09
C GLU A 480 -39.45 4.10 11.76
N HIS A 481 -39.13 4.02 13.06
CA HIS A 481 -38.59 5.15 13.81
C HIS A 481 -37.18 5.51 13.34
N SER A 482 -36.33 4.57 12.92
CA SER A 482 -34.99 4.90 12.42
C SER A 482 -35.01 5.62 11.06
N GLN A 483 -36.07 5.45 10.26
CA GLN A 483 -36.26 6.24 9.02
C GLN A 483 -36.69 7.69 9.28
N THR A 484 -37.18 8.02 10.48
CA THR A 484 -37.55 9.40 10.82
C THR A 484 -36.37 10.30 11.17
N VAL A 485 -35.23 9.72 11.56
CA VAL A 485 -34.00 10.46 11.83
C VAL A 485 -33.39 10.88 10.49
N ARG A 486 -33.29 12.19 10.26
CA ARG A 486 -32.73 12.73 9.01
C ARG A 486 -31.22 12.86 9.15
N THR A 487 -30.47 12.20 8.28
CA THR A 487 -28.99 12.27 8.30
C THR A 487 -28.42 13.21 7.24
N ARG A 488 -29.29 13.78 6.39
CA ARG A 488 -28.93 14.76 5.36
C ARG A 488 -29.93 15.93 5.37
N PRO A 489 -29.49 17.15 5.02
CA PRO A 489 -30.38 18.28 4.82
C PRO A 489 -31.38 18.00 3.68
N VAL A 490 -32.57 18.60 3.76
CA VAL A 490 -33.56 18.58 2.68
C VAL A 490 -33.02 19.41 1.51
N SER A 491 -32.93 18.81 0.31
CA SER A 491 -32.35 19.41 -0.88
C SER A 491 -33.02 20.74 -1.24
N GLY A 492 -32.25 21.83 -1.36
CA GLY A 492 -32.78 23.14 -1.75
C GLY A 492 -31.86 24.36 -1.64
N THR A 493 -30.76 24.31 -0.89
CA THR A 493 -29.78 25.40 -0.83
C THR A 493 -28.46 24.99 -1.47
N PRO A 494 -28.06 25.61 -2.61
CA PRO A 494 -26.70 25.46 -3.10
C PRO A 494 -25.76 26.05 -2.04
N SER A 495 -24.83 25.25 -1.52
CA SER A 495 -23.74 25.77 -0.70
C SER A 495 -22.89 26.70 -1.59
N PRO A 496 -22.56 27.91 -1.13
CA PRO A 496 -21.70 28.81 -1.88
C PRO A 496 -20.32 28.16 -2.07
N THR A 497 -19.79 28.38 -3.25
CA THR A 497 -18.50 27.92 -3.77
C THR A 497 -17.34 28.38 -2.87
N THR A 498 -17.07 27.66 -1.78
CA THR A 498 -15.83 27.79 -0.96
C THR A 498 -14.81 26.69 -1.28
N ALA A 499 -15.03 25.91 -2.34
CA ALA A 499 -14.28 24.71 -2.70
C ALA A 499 -12.77 24.93 -2.87
N GLU A 500 -12.32 26.08 -3.36
CA GLU A 500 -10.89 26.30 -3.66
C GLU A 500 -9.98 26.41 -2.42
N VAL A 501 -10.50 26.78 -1.24
CA VAL A 501 -9.67 26.99 -0.03
C VAL A 501 -9.43 25.67 0.75
N ASN A 502 -10.19 24.61 0.43
CA ASN A 502 -10.25 23.39 1.24
C ASN A 502 -9.74 22.13 0.53
N GLU A 503 -9.31 22.21 -0.72
CA GLU A 503 -8.73 21.05 -1.42
C GLU A 503 -7.25 20.84 -1.07
N PRO A 504 -6.82 19.60 -0.78
CA PRO A 504 -5.42 19.32 -0.55
C PRO A 504 -4.58 19.54 -1.83
N PRO A 505 -3.28 19.83 -1.69
CA PRO A 505 -2.39 19.96 -2.84
C PRO A 505 -2.34 18.67 -3.66
N SER A 506 -2.49 18.77 -4.98
CA SER A 506 -2.37 17.61 -5.87
C SER A 506 -0.90 17.31 -6.22
N PRO A 507 -0.43 16.06 -6.12
CA PRO A 507 0.89 15.63 -6.59
C PRO A 507 0.85 15.40 -8.11
N ALA A 508 0.77 16.47 -8.91
CA ALA A 508 0.89 16.37 -10.37
C ALA A 508 2.37 16.17 -10.78
N ILE A 509 2.97 15.07 -10.33
CA ILE A 509 4.39 14.74 -10.51
C ILE A 509 4.48 13.48 -11.39
N GLY A 510 5.24 13.55 -12.48
CA GLY A 510 5.48 12.40 -13.36
C GLY A 510 6.66 11.53 -12.90
N PRO A 511 6.79 10.28 -13.38
CA PRO A 511 7.98 9.47 -13.14
C PRO A 511 9.18 10.02 -13.93
N PRO A 512 10.42 9.88 -13.41
CA PRO A 512 11.61 10.16 -14.19
C PRO A 512 11.81 9.07 -15.25
N GLU A 513 12.35 9.40 -16.42
CA GLU A 513 12.69 8.43 -17.47
C GLU A 513 13.83 7.49 -17.02
N GLU A 514 13.70 6.17 -17.16
CA GLU A 514 14.66 5.21 -16.58
C GLU A 514 15.97 5.08 -17.38
N ASP A 515 15.92 5.24 -18.70
CA ASP A 515 17.05 4.94 -19.60
C ASP A 515 17.82 6.19 -20.08
N SER A 516 17.31 7.40 -19.81
CA SER A 516 17.79 8.67 -20.37
C SER A 516 17.89 9.82 -19.35
N ALA A 517 17.34 9.68 -18.14
CA ALA A 517 17.32 10.78 -17.17
C ALA A 517 18.73 11.10 -16.66
N SER A 518 19.20 12.32 -16.96
CA SER A 518 20.40 12.88 -16.36
C SER A 518 20.24 13.03 -14.84
N ASP A 519 21.36 13.11 -14.11
CA ASP A 519 21.34 13.38 -12.67
C ASP A 519 20.55 14.66 -12.33
N THR A 520 20.57 15.66 -13.22
CA THR A 520 19.69 16.84 -13.14
C THR A 520 18.20 16.48 -13.16
N ALA A 521 17.75 15.63 -14.10
CA ALA A 521 16.33 15.24 -14.17
C ALA A 521 15.87 14.51 -12.89
N VAL A 522 16.74 13.69 -12.29
CA VAL A 522 16.48 13.01 -11.01
C VAL A 522 16.41 14.02 -9.85
N ARG A 523 17.33 14.99 -9.79
CA ARG A 523 17.32 16.06 -8.79
C ARG A 523 16.03 16.88 -8.87
N LEU A 524 15.59 17.24 -10.06
CA LEU A 524 14.36 18.01 -10.28
C LEU A 524 13.11 17.22 -9.87
N TRP A 525 13.02 15.94 -10.27
CA TRP A 525 11.95 15.06 -9.84
C TRP A 525 11.87 14.91 -8.31
N ALA A 526 13.01 14.74 -7.64
CA ALA A 526 13.05 14.70 -6.18
C ALA A 526 12.63 16.05 -5.56
N GLY A 527 13.01 17.17 -6.19
CA GLY A 527 12.60 18.52 -5.78
C GLY A 527 11.08 18.73 -5.85
N ASP A 528 10.40 18.24 -6.89
CA ASP A 528 8.93 18.36 -6.98
C ASP A 528 8.21 17.63 -5.85
N TRP A 529 8.72 16.47 -5.45
CA TRP A 529 8.20 15.74 -4.31
C TRP A 529 8.40 16.50 -3.00
N GLN A 530 9.54 17.18 -2.84
CA GLN A 530 9.80 18.05 -1.69
C GLN A 530 8.86 19.25 -1.66
N ASP A 531 8.61 19.91 -2.79
CA ASP A 531 7.62 21.00 -2.92
C ASP A 531 6.21 20.51 -2.57
N HIS A 532 5.82 19.32 -3.02
CA HIS A 532 4.54 18.72 -2.65
C HIS A 532 4.42 18.48 -1.14
N VAL A 533 5.44 17.88 -0.50
CA VAL A 533 5.50 17.68 0.96
C VAL A 533 5.37 19.02 1.70
N SER A 534 6.08 20.06 1.26
CA SER A 534 6.00 21.39 1.87
C SER A 534 4.62 22.02 1.74
N ARG A 535 4.00 21.96 0.56
CA ARG A 535 2.62 22.44 0.37
C ARG A 535 1.63 21.68 1.26
N CYS A 536 1.80 20.37 1.45
CA CYS A 536 0.98 19.59 2.37
C CYS A 536 1.21 19.97 3.84
N ARG A 537 2.45 20.30 4.22
CA ARG A 537 2.79 20.79 5.56
C ARG A 537 2.13 22.15 5.83
N ASP A 538 2.27 23.09 4.90
CA ASP A 538 1.63 24.40 4.99
C ASP A 538 0.11 24.29 5.03
N PHE A 539 -0.46 23.37 4.23
CA PHE A 539 -1.88 23.08 4.24
C PHE A 539 -2.37 22.61 5.61
N LEU A 540 -1.63 21.69 6.27
CA LEU A 540 -1.94 21.23 7.62
C LEU A 540 -1.74 22.33 8.67
N GLY A 541 -0.66 23.11 8.57
CA GLY A 541 -0.35 24.20 9.51
C GLY A 541 -1.41 25.31 9.54
N LYS A 542 -2.15 25.51 8.44
CA LYS A 542 -3.27 26.46 8.36
C LYS A 542 -4.56 25.94 9.02
N ARG A 543 -4.62 24.67 9.44
CA ARG A 543 -5.82 24.05 10.03
C ARG A 543 -5.90 24.29 11.54
N VAL A 544 -6.60 25.35 11.91
CA VAL A 544 -6.77 25.78 13.32
C VAL A 544 -7.87 25.03 14.08
N LEU A 545 -8.89 24.50 13.39
CA LEU A 545 -9.99 23.79 14.04
C LEU A 545 -9.60 22.33 14.35
N PRO A 546 -10.03 21.75 15.49
CA PRO A 546 -9.77 20.35 15.80
C PRO A 546 -10.51 19.40 14.85
N SER A 547 -10.00 18.19 14.72
CA SER A 547 -10.67 17.10 13.99
C SER A 547 -11.48 16.25 14.95
N VAL A 548 -12.71 15.89 14.58
CA VAL A 548 -13.59 15.12 15.46
C VAL A 548 -14.08 13.83 14.82
N ARG A 549 -14.09 12.74 15.58
CA ARG A 549 -14.60 11.42 15.16
C ARG A 549 -15.47 10.78 16.25
N PRO A 550 -16.63 10.20 15.91
CA PRO A 550 -17.39 9.39 16.86
C PRO A 550 -16.61 8.14 17.30
N VAL A 551 -16.76 7.79 18.57
CA VAL A 551 -16.19 6.59 19.20
C VAL A 551 -17.33 5.78 19.78
N THR A 552 -17.37 4.48 19.47
CA THR A 552 -18.47 3.60 19.86
C THR A 552 -17.96 2.33 20.54
N ASP A 553 -18.70 1.90 21.56
CA ASP A 553 -18.57 0.57 22.18
C ASP A 553 -17.10 0.17 22.49
N SER A 554 -16.62 -0.93 21.90
CA SER A 554 -15.29 -1.49 22.17
C SER A 554 -14.14 -0.56 21.78
N ALA A 555 -14.35 0.43 20.91
CA ALA A 555 -13.31 1.38 20.50
C ALA A 555 -12.78 2.19 21.69
N HIS A 556 -13.60 2.43 22.72
CA HIS A 556 -13.15 3.12 23.93
C HIS A 556 -12.03 2.38 24.66
N ARG A 557 -12.07 1.04 24.68
CA ARG A 557 -11.02 0.22 25.32
C ARG A 557 -9.74 0.20 24.51
N THR A 558 -9.85 0.15 23.18
CA THR A 558 -8.68 0.32 22.30
C THR A 558 -8.02 1.67 22.55
N LEU A 559 -8.79 2.77 22.59
CA LEU A 559 -8.25 4.10 22.84
C LEU A 559 -7.66 4.26 24.24
N LEU A 560 -8.20 3.61 25.26
CA LEU A 560 -7.59 3.60 26.59
C LEU A 560 -6.20 2.93 26.56
N ARG A 561 -6.07 1.77 25.90
CA ARG A 561 -4.77 1.10 25.76
C ARG A 561 -3.80 1.94 24.92
N THR A 562 -4.27 2.56 23.84
CA THR A 562 -3.50 3.53 23.06
C THR A 562 -2.99 4.67 23.94
N ALA A 563 -3.86 5.27 24.75
CA ALA A 563 -3.48 6.35 25.66
C ALA A 563 -2.42 5.87 26.67
N LEU A 564 -2.60 4.71 27.31
CA LEU A 564 -1.62 4.17 28.27
C LEU A 564 -0.26 3.84 27.63
N THR A 565 -0.23 3.39 26.38
CA THR A 565 0.99 2.92 25.71
C THR A 565 1.69 4.00 24.88
N GLN A 566 0.96 4.96 24.33
CA GLN A 566 1.48 5.95 23.39
C GLN A 566 1.62 7.36 23.97
N SER A 567 1.07 7.65 25.16
CA SER A 567 1.27 8.95 25.81
C SER A 567 2.77 9.23 25.98
N ARG A 568 3.16 10.46 25.65
CA ARG A 568 4.54 10.96 25.76
C ARG A 568 4.73 12.00 26.85
N HIS A 569 3.73 12.84 27.09
CA HIS A 569 3.86 13.97 28.02
C HIS A 569 2.80 13.92 29.12
N GLN A 570 1.54 13.68 28.75
CA GLN A 570 0.43 13.72 29.70
C GLN A 570 -0.63 12.67 29.37
N LEU A 571 -1.21 12.11 30.43
CA LEU A 571 -2.41 11.27 30.39
C LEU A 571 -3.39 11.72 31.47
N VAL A 572 -4.64 12.02 31.09
CA VAL A 572 -5.73 12.30 32.04
C VAL A 572 -6.84 11.28 31.81
N ILE A 573 -7.33 10.65 32.87
CA ILE A 573 -8.46 9.71 32.80
C ILE A 573 -9.51 10.14 33.82
N ALA A 574 -10.68 10.56 33.33
CA ALA A 574 -11.85 10.88 34.13
C ALA A 574 -12.93 9.81 33.97
N SER A 575 -13.46 9.34 35.08
CA SER A 575 -14.52 8.32 35.10
C SER A 575 -15.54 8.61 36.19
N GLY A 576 -16.82 8.33 35.91
CA GLY A 576 -17.92 8.50 36.87
C GLY A 576 -18.01 7.41 37.94
N GLY A 577 -17.02 6.53 38.00
CA GLY A 577 -16.84 5.52 39.03
C GLY A 577 -15.42 4.96 39.02
N LEU A 578 -15.09 4.18 40.05
CA LEU A 578 -13.83 3.46 40.20
C LEU A 578 -14.10 2.02 40.69
N SER A 579 -13.50 1.02 40.05
CA SER A 579 -13.66 -0.40 40.39
C SER A 579 -12.41 -1.21 40.07
N ASP A 580 -12.14 -2.24 40.87
CA ASP A 580 -11.07 -3.23 40.69
C ASP A 580 -11.20 -4.10 39.43
N GLU A 581 -12.43 -4.29 38.92
CA GLU A 581 -12.68 -4.91 37.60
C GLU A 581 -12.03 -4.11 36.45
N ALA A 582 -12.08 -2.78 36.48
CA ALA A 582 -11.48 -1.95 35.44
C ALA A 582 -10.02 -1.56 35.74
N VAL A 583 -9.67 -1.48 37.02
CA VAL A 583 -8.30 -1.24 37.50
C VAL A 583 -7.70 -2.60 37.89
N ASP A 584 -7.56 -3.46 36.90
CA ASP A 584 -7.01 -4.81 37.03
C ASP A 584 -5.47 -4.80 36.90
N GLN A 585 -4.85 -6.00 36.96
CA GLN A 585 -3.40 -6.13 36.85
C GLN A 585 -2.83 -5.70 35.49
N ALA A 586 -3.59 -5.88 34.41
CA ALA A 586 -3.16 -5.47 33.07
C ALA A 586 -3.13 -3.94 32.96
N PHE A 587 -4.21 -3.28 33.39
CA PHE A 587 -4.28 -1.82 33.46
C PHE A 587 -3.15 -1.24 34.32
N LEU A 588 -2.86 -1.84 35.48
CA LEU A 588 -1.80 -1.37 36.37
C LEU A 588 -0.40 -1.53 35.77
N THR A 589 -0.18 -2.60 35.01
CA THR A 589 1.08 -2.84 34.31
C THR A 589 1.30 -1.78 33.22
N ASP A 590 0.27 -1.53 32.40
CA ASP A 590 0.32 -0.51 31.35
C ASP A 590 0.48 0.91 31.93
N LEU A 591 -0.24 1.20 33.04
CA LEU A 591 -0.12 2.47 33.75
C LEU A 591 1.28 2.66 34.35
N ARG A 592 1.86 1.62 34.94
CA ARG A 592 3.25 1.67 35.45
C ARG A 592 4.24 1.94 34.32
N ALA A 593 4.14 1.21 33.21
CA ALA A 593 4.98 1.43 32.04
C ALA A 593 4.82 2.86 31.48
N CYS A 594 3.63 3.44 31.57
CA CYS A 594 3.37 4.84 31.23
C CYS A 594 4.14 5.82 32.13
N LEU A 595 4.06 5.62 33.45
CA LEU A 595 4.76 6.43 34.45
C LEU A 595 6.30 6.29 34.32
N GLU A 596 6.81 5.09 34.06
CA GLU A 596 8.24 4.82 33.85
C GLU A 596 8.81 5.56 32.63
N ARG A 597 7.99 5.87 31.62
CA ARG A 597 8.37 6.74 30.48
C ARG A 597 8.44 8.23 30.85
N GLY A 598 8.11 8.60 32.08
CA GLY A 598 8.07 9.99 32.55
C GLY A 598 6.78 10.74 32.21
N VAL A 599 5.72 10.03 31.80
CA VAL A 599 4.42 10.65 31.49
C VAL A 599 3.73 11.09 32.79
N ARG A 600 3.22 12.32 32.82
CA ARG A 600 2.38 12.79 33.93
C ARG A 600 0.97 12.24 33.79
N VAL A 601 0.50 11.48 34.78
CA VAL A 601 -0.82 10.87 34.80
C VAL A 601 -1.73 11.49 35.86
N THR A 602 -2.93 11.90 35.47
CA THR A 602 -3.98 12.38 36.37
C THR A 602 -5.22 11.49 36.27
N LEU A 603 -5.59 10.83 37.37
CA LEU A 603 -6.81 10.04 37.46
C LEU A 603 -7.88 10.79 38.25
N VAL A 604 -9.02 11.08 37.61
CA VAL A 604 -10.15 11.81 38.18
C VAL A 604 -11.32 10.84 38.38
N HIS A 605 -11.74 10.66 39.63
CA HIS A 605 -12.80 9.72 40.00
C HIS A 605 -13.67 10.30 41.12
N PRO A 606 -14.92 9.81 41.31
CA PRO A 606 -15.74 10.23 42.45
C PRO A 606 -15.21 9.65 43.77
N GLY A 607 -15.70 10.22 44.86
CA GLY A 607 -15.59 9.63 46.20
C GLY A 607 -16.24 8.25 46.32
N PRO A 608 -16.06 7.57 47.48
CA PRO A 608 -16.58 6.22 47.69
C PRO A 608 -18.12 6.19 47.61
N PRO A 609 -18.72 5.14 47.02
CA PRO A 609 -20.17 4.97 47.04
C PRO A 609 -20.67 4.64 48.46
N ASP A 610 -21.97 4.89 48.70
CA ASP A 610 -22.55 4.89 50.06
C ASP A 610 -22.43 3.55 50.79
N ALA A 611 -22.69 2.41 50.12
CA ALA A 611 -22.60 1.07 50.71
C ALA A 611 -22.54 -0.06 49.64
N GLY A 612 -22.24 -1.29 50.09
CA GLY A 612 -22.38 -2.52 49.28
C GLY A 612 -21.13 -2.98 48.53
N GLN A 613 -21.27 -3.95 47.64
CA GLN A 613 -20.15 -4.52 46.86
C GLN A 613 -19.39 -3.46 46.04
N ALA A 614 -20.09 -2.45 45.51
CA ALA A 614 -19.48 -1.34 44.80
C ALA A 614 -18.48 -0.55 45.66
N LYS A 615 -18.74 -0.41 46.97
CA LYS A 615 -17.83 0.25 47.92
C LYS A 615 -16.57 -0.57 48.14
N ASN A 616 -16.70 -1.89 48.28
CA ASN A 616 -15.54 -2.78 48.46
C ASN A 616 -14.64 -2.75 47.22
N ARG A 617 -15.23 -2.86 46.03
CA ARG A 617 -14.49 -2.79 44.74
C ARG A 617 -13.79 -1.45 44.54
N TRP A 618 -14.47 -0.35 44.88
CA TRP A 618 -13.87 0.98 44.88
C TRP A 618 -12.68 1.07 45.85
N GLN A 619 -12.82 0.52 47.06
CA GLN A 619 -11.76 0.55 48.08
C GLN A 619 -10.52 -0.24 47.63
N ILE A 620 -10.71 -1.40 47.00
CA ILE A 620 -9.62 -2.20 46.44
C ILE A 620 -8.87 -1.40 45.36
N ALA A 621 -9.58 -0.91 44.33
CA ALA A 621 -8.96 -0.13 43.26
C ALA A 621 -8.26 1.14 43.79
N ARG A 622 -8.88 1.84 44.75
CA ARG A 622 -8.31 3.04 45.36
C ARG A 622 -7.03 2.71 46.13
N ALA A 623 -7.00 1.62 46.90
CA ALA A 623 -5.82 1.20 47.63
C ALA A 623 -4.66 0.84 46.69
N THR A 624 -4.95 0.14 45.58
CA THR A 624 -3.93 -0.23 44.59
C THR A 624 -3.36 0.98 43.86
N LEU A 625 -4.20 1.95 43.48
CA LEU A 625 -3.73 3.20 42.87
C LEU A 625 -2.94 4.07 43.86
N ALA A 626 -3.32 4.07 45.14
CA ALA A 626 -2.58 4.79 46.19
C ALA A 626 -1.18 4.21 46.37
N ALA A 627 -1.03 2.89 46.38
CA ALA A 627 0.28 2.24 46.44
C ALA A 627 1.16 2.60 45.22
N LEU A 628 0.60 2.65 44.01
CA LEU A 628 1.34 3.08 42.82
C LEU A 628 1.72 4.57 42.88
N ARG A 629 0.89 5.42 43.49
CA ARG A 629 1.20 6.84 43.70
C ARG A 629 2.35 7.03 44.69
N GLU A 630 2.48 6.19 45.70
CA GLU A 630 3.62 6.24 46.64
C GLU A 630 4.95 5.94 45.91
N GLU A 631 4.92 5.12 44.87
CA GLU A 631 6.08 4.82 44.03
C GLU A 631 6.40 5.96 43.04
N PHE A 632 5.37 6.63 42.50
CA PHE A 632 5.51 7.71 41.51
C PHE A 632 4.85 9.03 41.97
N PRO A 633 5.31 9.66 43.08
CA PRO A 633 4.59 10.78 43.72
C PRO A 633 4.51 12.04 42.86
N ASP A 634 5.49 12.29 41.99
CA ASP A 634 5.55 13.48 41.13
C ASP A 634 4.86 13.29 39.76
N LEU A 635 4.56 12.04 39.39
CA LEU A 635 4.01 11.68 38.09
C LEU A 635 2.55 11.23 38.16
N LEU A 636 2.10 10.63 39.28
CA LEU A 636 0.72 10.14 39.42
C LEU A 636 -0.09 11.02 40.38
N THR A 637 -1.05 11.76 39.82
CA THR A 637 -2.04 12.53 40.57
C THR A 637 -3.36 11.78 40.64
N LEU A 638 -3.93 11.66 41.84
CA LEU A 638 -5.25 11.06 42.04
C LEU A 638 -6.23 12.10 42.62
N ASN A 639 -7.22 12.49 41.83
CA ASN A 639 -8.26 13.46 42.18
C ASN A 639 -9.57 12.72 42.50
N GLY A 640 -9.84 12.50 43.79
CA GLY A 640 -10.89 11.59 44.26
C GLY A 640 -11.96 12.19 45.19
N ASP A 641 -11.84 13.46 45.57
CA ASP A 641 -12.58 14.01 46.74
C ASP A 641 -13.85 14.79 46.35
N GLY A 642 -14.23 14.78 45.07
CA GLY A 642 -15.35 15.56 44.53
C GLY A 642 -16.50 14.72 43.94
N ALA A 643 -17.59 15.39 43.59
CA ALA A 643 -18.75 14.80 42.89
C ALA A 643 -18.49 14.57 41.39
N ASN A 644 -17.30 14.07 41.02
CA ASN A 644 -16.94 13.85 39.62
C ASN A 644 -17.82 12.78 38.97
N HIS A 645 -18.34 13.09 37.79
CA HIS A 645 -19.09 12.17 36.94
C HIS A 645 -18.71 12.33 35.45
N ALA A 646 -17.62 13.07 35.17
CA ALA A 646 -17.03 13.20 33.86
C ALA A 646 -16.49 11.86 33.36
N LYS A 647 -16.50 11.71 32.04
CA LYS A 647 -16.16 10.48 31.32
C LYS A 647 -15.34 10.87 30.12
N ALA A 648 -14.03 10.92 30.34
CA ALA A 648 -13.11 11.43 29.35
C ALA A 648 -11.72 10.81 29.52
N ILE A 649 -10.98 10.75 28.43
CA ILE A 649 -9.54 10.50 28.46
C ILE A 649 -8.84 11.57 27.64
N VAL A 650 -7.67 12.01 28.07
CA VAL A 650 -6.79 12.93 27.32
C VAL A 650 -5.41 12.31 27.27
N TRP A 651 -4.79 12.26 26.10
CA TRP A 651 -3.38 11.95 25.97
C TRP A 651 -2.77 12.85 24.91
N ASP A 652 -1.73 13.59 25.29
CA ASP A 652 -1.04 14.54 24.42
C ASP A 652 -2.03 15.43 23.62
N ASP A 653 -2.06 15.35 22.29
CA ASP A 653 -2.91 16.19 21.41
C ASP A 653 -4.34 15.66 21.22
N GLU A 654 -4.76 14.71 22.05
CA GLU A 654 -5.99 13.96 21.84
C GLU A 654 -6.85 13.91 23.09
N ALA A 655 -8.16 14.03 22.89
CA ALA A 655 -9.15 13.87 23.95
C ALA A 655 -10.34 13.04 23.47
N VAL A 656 -10.94 12.25 24.34
CA VAL A 656 -12.21 11.56 24.09
C VAL A 656 -13.19 11.97 25.18
N VAL A 657 -14.37 12.44 24.79
CA VAL A 657 -15.42 12.90 25.72
C VAL A 657 -16.75 12.25 25.36
N GLY A 658 -17.45 11.70 26.34
CA GLY A 658 -18.79 11.13 26.12
C GLY A 658 -19.32 10.30 27.27
N SER A 659 -19.82 9.10 26.96
CA SER A 659 -20.65 8.33 27.89
C SER A 659 -19.95 7.15 28.58
N PHE A 660 -18.73 6.78 28.17
CA PHE A 660 -18.02 5.57 28.62
C PHE A 660 -17.24 5.76 29.93
N ASN A 661 -17.30 4.79 30.86
CA ASN A 661 -16.59 4.84 32.14
C ASN A 661 -15.28 4.05 32.10
N TYR A 662 -14.15 4.74 32.02
CA TYR A 662 -12.84 4.11 31.83
C TYR A 662 -12.31 3.36 33.06
N LEU A 663 -12.64 3.81 34.28
CA LEU A 663 -12.08 3.28 35.54
C LEU A 663 -13.04 2.40 36.34
N SER A 664 -14.26 2.14 35.85
CA SER A 664 -15.25 1.32 36.57
C SER A 664 -15.99 0.30 35.73
N PHE A 665 -15.73 0.23 34.43
CA PHE A 665 -16.52 -0.63 33.55
C PHE A 665 -15.67 -1.34 32.49
N GLU A 666 -15.40 -2.64 32.64
CA GLU A 666 -14.58 -3.49 31.74
C GLU A 666 -14.97 -3.45 30.25
N GLY A 667 -16.15 -2.95 29.89
CA GLY A 667 -16.67 -3.03 28.52
C GLY A 667 -17.56 -4.25 28.27
N ARG A 668 -17.95 -4.97 29.33
CA ARG A 668 -18.84 -6.14 29.30
C ARG A 668 -20.11 -5.87 30.11
N TYR A 669 -21.22 -5.57 29.45
CA TYR A 669 -22.54 -5.84 30.00
C TYR A 669 -22.81 -7.34 29.83
N GLY A 670 -23.41 -8.02 30.81
CA GLY A 670 -23.53 -9.49 30.88
C GLY A 670 -24.24 -10.21 29.71
N ARG A 671 -24.99 -11.28 29.98
CA ARG A 671 -25.48 -12.30 29.01
C ARG A 671 -26.35 -11.83 27.81
N ARG A 672 -26.49 -10.54 27.49
CA ARG A 672 -27.32 -10.01 26.37
C ARG A 672 -26.64 -8.79 25.72
N ARG A 673 -26.83 -8.56 24.41
CA ARG A 673 -26.33 -7.40 23.59
C ARG A 673 -25.86 -6.20 24.44
N LEU A 674 -24.59 -5.83 24.31
CA LEU A 674 -23.98 -4.66 24.97
C LEU A 674 -24.89 -3.44 24.83
N SER A 675 -25.09 -2.68 25.90
CA SER A 675 -25.70 -1.38 25.72
C SER A 675 -24.72 -0.49 24.96
N SER A 676 -25.20 0.23 23.95
CA SER A 676 -24.33 1.03 23.08
C SER A 676 -23.83 2.26 23.82
N GLU A 677 -22.53 2.51 23.75
CA GLU A 677 -21.86 3.68 24.32
C GLU A 677 -21.33 4.58 23.20
N LEU A 678 -21.34 5.90 23.42
CA LEU A 678 -20.94 6.89 22.43
C LEU A 678 -20.09 8.00 23.08
N SER A 679 -18.96 8.28 22.44
CA SER A 679 -18.13 9.44 22.72
C SER A 679 -17.67 10.08 21.41
N VAL A 680 -16.96 11.19 21.51
CA VAL A 680 -16.24 11.79 20.39
C VAL A 680 -14.76 11.93 20.74
N ARG A 681 -13.91 11.54 19.81
CA ARG A 681 -12.47 11.76 19.82
C ARG A 681 -12.17 13.08 19.14
N LEU A 682 -11.47 13.96 19.83
CA LEU A 682 -11.04 15.29 19.44
C LEU A 682 -9.52 15.21 19.24
N THR A 683 -9.05 15.67 18.09
CA THR A 683 -7.61 15.76 17.79
C THR A 683 -7.24 17.21 17.54
N GLY A 684 -6.33 17.72 18.36
CA GLY A 684 -5.82 19.09 18.34
C GLY A 684 -5.31 19.48 19.72
N GLN A 685 -4.13 20.09 19.79
CA GLN A 685 -3.48 20.44 21.05
C GLN A 685 -4.37 21.34 21.93
N GLU A 686 -4.86 22.46 21.39
CA GLU A 686 -5.68 23.43 22.13
C GLU A 686 -6.94 22.80 22.74
N VAL A 687 -7.64 21.95 21.98
CA VAL A 687 -8.86 21.30 22.48
C VAL A 687 -8.55 20.22 23.51
N ALA A 688 -7.46 19.49 23.36
CA ALA A 688 -7.03 18.48 24.32
C ALA A 688 -6.62 19.11 25.66
N ASP A 689 -5.85 20.20 25.60
CA ASP A 689 -5.46 21.00 26.76
C ASP A 689 -6.69 21.60 27.47
N ALA A 690 -7.65 22.15 26.72
CA ALA A 690 -8.90 22.68 27.28
C ALA A 690 -9.74 21.58 27.98
N VAL A 691 -9.78 20.36 27.44
CA VAL A 691 -10.44 19.22 28.10
C VAL A 691 -9.69 18.83 29.37
N ALA A 692 -8.36 18.74 29.33
CA ALA A 692 -7.54 18.41 30.50
C ALA A 692 -7.72 19.44 31.63
N GLU A 693 -7.73 20.72 31.31
CA GLU A 693 -7.95 21.81 32.24
C GLU A 693 -9.36 21.76 32.85
N ALA A 694 -10.39 21.52 32.04
CA ALA A 694 -11.77 21.35 32.52
C ALA A 694 -11.94 20.14 33.47
N LEU A 695 -11.05 19.15 33.40
CA LEU A 695 -10.98 18.01 34.32
C LEU A 695 -10.11 18.28 35.57
N GLY A 696 -9.53 19.48 35.68
CA GLY A 696 -8.67 19.90 36.79
C GLY A 696 -7.25 19.34 36.73
N ALA A 697 -6.75 18.98 35.55
CA ALA A 697 -5.37 18.56 35.38
C ALA A 697 -4.43 19.75 35.13
N THR A 698 -3.24 19.72 35.72
CA THR A 698 -2.18 20.70 35.44
C THR A 698 -1.53 20.40 34.09
N LEU A 699 -1.58 21.36 33.17
CA LEU A 699 -0.97 21.24 31.84
C LEU A 699 0.55 21.07 31.93
N VAL A 700 1.09 20.25 31.04
CA VAL A 700 2.54 20.02 30.89
C VAL A 700 3.01 20.83 29.69
N ALA A 701 4.02 21.70 29.90
CA ALA A 701 4.66 22.39 28.80
C ALA A 701 5.31 21.37 27.87
N ARG A 702 4.91 21.36 26.60
CA ARG A 702 5.47 20.47 25.58
C ARG A 702 6.67 21.17 24.94
N PRO A 703 7.80 20.49 24.71
CA PRO A 703 8.85 21.07 23.89
C PRO A 703 8.26 21.39 22.52
N GLU A 704 8.46 22.62 22.03
CA GLU A 704 8.17 22.90 20.63
C GLU A 704 8.90 21.87 19.78
N PRO A 705 8.25 21.26 18.77
CA PRO A 705 8.94 20.35 17.89
C PRO A 705 10.16 21.11 17.34
N GLU A 706 11.37 20.57 17.57
CA GLU A 706 12.58 21.09 16.95
C GLU A 706 12.26 21.20 15.46
N ALA A 707 12.21 22.43 14.96
CA ALA A 707 12.01 22.68 13.56
C ALA A 707 13.21 22.06 12.86
N GLU A 708 13.05 20.83 12.35
CA GLU A 708 14.05 20.24 11.47
C GLU A 708 14.36 21.30 10.41
N PRO A 709 15.65 21.62 10.20
CA PRO A 709 16.02 22.69 9.29
C PRO A 709 15.35 22.39 7.95
N LEU A 710 14.43 23.27 7.56
CA LEU A 710 13.77 23.21 6.27
C LEU A 710 14.89 23.15 5.22
N LEU A 711 15.08 21.97 4.65
CA LEU A 711 15.88 21.80 3.44
C LEU A 711 15.41 22.86 2.45
N VAL A 712 16.36 23.67 1.96
CA VAL A 712 16.13 24.81 1.07
C VAL A 712 15.14 24.39 -0.01
N LEU A 713 13.98 25.05 -0.01
CA LEU A 713 12.85 24.72 -0.88
C LEU A 713 13.28 24.87 -2.35
N PRO A 714 12.92 23.93 -3.24
CA PRO A 714 13.02 24.16 -4.67
C PRO A 714 12.01 25.25 -5.05
N GLY A 715 12.51 26.47 -5.29
CA GLY A 715 11.72 27.64 -5.66
C GLY A 715 11.06 27.53 -7.04
N PRO A 716 10.25 28.52 -7.45
CA PRO A 716 9.60 28.55 -8.76
C PRO A 716 10.55 28.34 -9.95
N GLY A 717 11.84 28.70 -9.84
CA GLY A 717 12.85 28.40 -10.85
C GLY A 717 13.04 26.91 -11.16
N PHE A 718 12.94 26.04 -10.14
CA PHE A 718 13.08 24.58 -10.31
C PHE A 718 11.96 23.97 -11.16
N ARG A 719 10.72 24.45 -11.01
CA ARG A 719 9.58 23.98 -11.81
C ARG A 719 9.73 24.36 -13.28
N SER A 720 10.18 25.58 -13.55
CA SER A 720 10.47 26.04 -14.90
C SER A 720 11.61 25.24 -15.54
N ALA A 721 12.64 24.88 -14.77
CA ALA A 721 13.75 24.05 -15.26
C ALA A 721 13.28 22.66 -15.70
N ARG A 722 12.35 22.05 -14.96
CA ARG A 722 11.74 20.76 -15.35
C ARG A 722 10.91 20.87 -16.62
N LEU A 723 10.09 21.90 -16.74
CA LEU A 723 9.26 22.13 -17.92
C LEU A 723 10.13 22.27 -19.19
N LEU A 724 11.33 22.86 -19.07
CA LEU A 724 12.30 22.91 -20.18
C LEU A 724 12.82 21.53 -20.60
N LEU A 725 13.04 20.61 -19.64
CA LEU A 725 13.47 19.24 -19.94
C LEU A 725 12.35 18.41 -20.56
N GLU A 726 11.10 18.62 -20.14
CA GLU A 726 9.93 17.90 -20.68
C GLU A 726 9.53 18.37 -22.08
N GLN A 727 9.86 19.62 -22.46
CA GLN A 727 9.52 20.22 -23.76
C GLN A 727 10.53 19.92 -24.89
N ARG A 728 11.35 18.87 -24.75
CA ARG A 728 12.24 18.45 -25.83
C ARG A 728 11.43 17.82 -26.97
N ARG A 729 11.91 18.01 -28.20
CA ARG A 729 11.31 17.43 -29.40
C ARG A 729 11.57 15.92 -29.46
N ASP A 730 10.83 15.20 -30.31
CA ASP A 730 10.96 13.74 -30.50
C ASP A 730 12.37 13.32 -30.95
N ASP A 731 13.13 14.22 -31.58
CA ASP A 731 14.53 14.02 -31.97
C ASP A 731 15.54 14.33 -30.84
N GLY A 732 15.04 14.66 -29.65
CA GLY A 732 15.84 15.07 -28.49
C GLY A 732 16.30 16.52 -28.52
N SER A 733 16.02 17.32 -29.56
CA SER A 733 16.49 18.70 -29.61
C SER A 733 15.62 19.65 -28.75
N PRO A 734 16.22 20.69 -28.13
CA PRO A 734 15.47 21.68 -27.35
C PRO A 734 14.64 22.59 -28.26
N ASP A 735 13.38 22.84 -27.89
CA ASP A 735 12.55 23.83 -28.58
C ASP A 735 12.97 25.26 -28.20
N ALA A 736 13.83 25.88 -29.02
CA ALA A 736 14.40 27.20 -28.72
C ALA A 736 13.34 28.32 -28.48
N GLU A 737 12.13 28.20 -29.05
CA GLU A 737 11.03 29.14 -28.79
C GLU A 737 10.34 28.84 -27.44
N GLY A 738 10.08 27.57 -27.14
CA GLY A 738 9.62 27.11 -25.82
C GLY A 738 10.58 27.56 -24.71
N VAL A 739 11.89 27.34 -24.88
CA VAL A 739 12.90 27.76 -23.90
C VAL A 739 12.84 29.25 -23.62
N ARG A 740 12.72 30.06 -24.68
CA ARG A 740 12.62 31.53 -24.56
C ARG A 740 11.35 31.96 -23.84
N ARG A 741 10.23 31.28 -24.07
CA ARG A 741 8.94 31.58 -23.41
C ARG A 741 8.99 31.28 -21.92
N VAL A 742 9.49 30.09 -21.55
CA VAL A 742 9.57 29.65 -20.15
C VAL A 742 10.48 30.54 -19.32
N LEU A 743 11.62 30.96 -19.88
CA LEU A 743 12.52 31.90 -19.22
C LEU A 743 11.93 33.32 -19.13
N ALA A 744 11.08 33.73 -20.08
CA ALA A 744 10.41 35.03 -20.04
C ALA A 744 9.27 35.06 -19.00
N ASP A 745 8.60 33.93 -18.77
CA ASP A 745 7.52 33.79 -17.78
C ASP A 745 8.05 33.53 -16.36
N ALA A 746 9.33 33.16 -16.22
CA ALA A 746 9.96 32.91 -14.93
C ALA A 746 10.18 34.21 -14.14
N ALA A 747 9.94 34.15 -12.82
CA ALA A 747 10.17 35.29 -11.93
C ALA A 747 11.67 35.69 -11.85
N ASP A 748 12.56 34.70 -11.82
CA ASP A 748 14.00 34.87 -12.00
C ASP A 748 14.52 33.81 -13.01
N PRO A 749 14.89 34.22 -14.25
CA PRO A 749 15.42 33.28 -15.25
C PRO A 749 16.76 32.67 -14.83
N TRP A 750 17.49 33.30 -13.92
CA TRP A 750 18.72 32.75 -13.39
C TRP A 750 18.49 31.56 -12.45
N GLU A 751 17.44 31.58 -11.63
CA GLU A 751 17.08 30.40 -10.82
C GLU A 751 16.72 29.19 -11.68
N VAL A 752 16.16 29.41 -12.86
CA VAL A 752 15.87 28.33 -13.83
C VAL A 752 17.17 27.72 -14.34
N LEU A 753 18.14 28.56 -14.70
CA LEU A 753 19.43 28.14 -15.22
C LEU A 753 20.28 27.44 -14.14
N ASP A 754 20.31 28.00 -12.93
CA ASP A 754 20.96 27.40 -11.76
C ASP A 754 20.30 26.04 -11.41
N GLY A 755 18.97 25.91 -11.57
CA GLY A 755 18.22 24.67 -11.36
C GLY A 755 18.50 23.57 -12.38
N LEU A 756 18.84 23.92 -13.63
CA LEU A 756 19.32 22.94 -14.63
C LEU A 756 20.72 22.43 -14.26
N GLY A 757 21.56 23.30 -13.69
CA GLY A 757 22.94 23.00 -13.29
C GLY A 757 23.88 22.74 -14.48
N GLU A 758 25.19 22.73 -14.25
CA GLU A 758 26.19 22.52 -15.31
C GLU A 758 26.11 21.12 -15.96
N ASP A 759 25.52 20.15 -15.27
CA ASP A 759 25.34 18.76 -15.75
C ASP A 759 24.08 18.58 -16.63
N GLY A 760 23.32 19.66 -16.87
CA GLY A 760 22.14 19.63 -17.74
C GLY A 760 22.49 19.34 -19.21
N PRO A 761 21.50 19.03 -20.06
CA PRO A 761 21.73 18.83 -21.48
C PRO A 761 22.39 20.05 -22.11
N THR A 762 23.58 19.87 -22.67
CA THR A 762 24.45 20.97 -23.08
C THR A 762 23.80 21.87 -24.12
N ASP A 763 23.06 21.29 -25.07
CA ASP A 763 22.29 22.00 -26.10
C ASP A 763 21.20 22.91 -25.51
N LEU A 764 20.50 22.45 -24.49
CA LEU A 764 19.52 23.25 -23.75
C LEU A 764 20.20 24.36 -22.93
N LEU A 765 21.25 24.02 -22.19
CA LEU A 765 22.02 24.97 -21.37
C LEU A 765 22.59 26.12 -22.20
N ARG A 766 23.09 25.83 -23.41
CA ARG A 766 23.59 26.84 -24.36
C ARG A 766 22.52 27.87 -24.69
N ILE A 767 21.30 27.43 -25.01
CA ILE A 767 20.18 28.32 -25.35
C ILE A 767 19.72 29.11 -24.13
N ALA A 768 19.59 28.45 -22.97
CA ALA A 768 19.13 29.07 -21.74
C ALA A 768 20.15 30.12 -21.22
N ALA A 769 21.44 29.77 -21.16
CA ALA A 769 22.52 30.68 -20.77
C ALA A 769 22.61 31.89 -21.72
N ALA A 770 22.58 31.66 -23.05
CA ALA A 770 22.57 32.74 -24.03
C ALA A 770 21.36 33.68 -23.84
N ARG A 771 20.18 33.14 -23.51
CA ARG A 771 19.00 33.95 -23.22
C ARG A 771 19.15 34.78 -21.93
N CYS A 772 19.65 34.19 -20.85
CA CYS A 772 19.91 34.91 -19.60
C CYS A 772 20.95 36.03 -19.79
N LEU A 773 22.01 35.77 -20.56
CA LEU A 773 23.08 36.75 -20.83
C LEU A 773 22.65 37.91 -21.75
N THR A 774 21.70 37.66 -22.67
CA THR A 774 21.21 38.68 -23.63
C THR A 774 20.00 39.47 -23.14
N THR A 775 19.37 39.05 -22.03
CA THR A 775 18.20 39.75 -21.48
C THR A 775 18.67 40.85 -20.51
N PRO A 776 18.28 42.12 -20.70
CA PRO A 776 18.57 43.18 -19.74
C PRO A 776 17.89 42.86 -18.40
N GLY A 777 18.64 42.86 -17.29
CA GLY A 777 18.18 42.35 -16.00
C GLY A 777 16.90 43.03 -15.48
N THR A 778 15.89 42.23 -15.14
CA THR A 778 14.58 42.69 -14.63
C THR A 778 14.33 42.41 -13.14
N ALA A 779 15.24 41.80 -12.36
CA ALA A 779 15.00 41.58 -10.92
C ALA A 779 16.25 41.64 -10.00
N THR A 780 16.15 42.52 -9.00
CA THR A 780 16.80 42.62 -7.68
C THR A 780 18.30 42.32 -7.49
N GLY A 781 19.13 43.38 -7.56
CA GLY A 781 20.40 43.48 -6.83
C GLY A 781 21.65 43.64 -7.73
N PRO A 782 22.42 44.76 -7.64
CA PRO A 782 23.56 45.03 -8.53
C PRO A 782 24.80 44.12 -8.31
N GLY A 783 24.80 43.22 -7.31
CA GLY A 783 25.95 42.36 -6.97
C GLY A 783 25.82 40.88 -7.38
N THR A 784 24.62 40.30 -7.30
CA THR A 784 24.35 38.88 -7.56
C THR A 784 24.27 38.54 -9.05
N ASP A 785 23.77 39.47 -9.87
CA ASP A 785 23.65 39.32 -11.33
C ASP A 785 25.04 39.23 -12.00
N THR A 786 26.02 40.00 -11.53
CA THR A 786 27.39 40.00 -12.09
C THR A 786 28.10 38.67 -11.85
N ALA A 787 27.93 38.05 -10.68
CA ALA A 787 28.54 36.76 -10.36
C ALA A 787 27.96 35.62 -11.22
N ARG A 788 26.63 35.56 -11.36
CA ARG A 788 25.96 34.55 -12.20
C ARG A 788 26.28 34.72 -13.68
N ARG A 789 26.34 35.96 -14.19
CA ARG A 789 26.76 36.26 -15.56
C ARG A 789 28.18 35.80 -15.84
N SER A 790 29.13 36.12 -14.96
CA SER A 790 30.52 35.68 -15.10
C SER A 790 30.63 34.15 -15.09
N HIS A 791 29.94 33.49 -14.15
CA HIS A 791 29.92 32.04 -14.03
C HIS A 791 29.41 31.34 -15.31
N TRP A 792 28.23 31.74 -15.80
CA TRP A 792 27.65 31.11 -16.99
C TRP A 792 28.35 31.50 -18.30
N THR A 793 28.99 32.67 -18.36
CA THR A 793 29.86 33.03 -19.48
C THR A 793 31.15 32.21 -19.47
N GLU A 794 31.75 31.97 -18.30
CA GLU A 794 32.89 31.06 -18.15
C GLU A 794 32.53 29.64 -18.59
N TRP A 795 31.36 29.14 -18.16
CA TRP A 795 30.86 27.84 -18.59
C TRP A 795 30.74 27.77 -20.12
N LEU A 796 30.17 28.78 -20.77
CA LEU A 796 30.07 28.83 -22.24
C LEU A 796 31.44 28.89 -22.92
N VAL A 797 32.42 29.61 -22.37
CA VAL A 797 33.80 29.62 -22.89
C VAL A 797 34.37 28.20 -22.84
N ARG A 798 34.23 27.51 -21.71
CA ARG A 798 34.72 26.15 -21.50
C ARG A 798 34.04 25.16 -22.46
N ASP A 799 32.72 25.25 -22.59
CA ASP A 799 31.89 24.46 -23.50
C ASP A 799 32.31 24.61 -24.96
N ARG A 800 32.41 25.87 -25.46
CA ARG A 800 32.90 26.15 -26.82
C ARG A 800 34.32 25.67 -27.05
N TRP A 801 35.18 25.78 -26.04
CA TRP A 801 36.56 25.33 -26.14
C TRP A 801 36.68 23.81 -26.24
N GLN A 802 35.82 23.08 -25.53
CA GLN A 802 35.78 21.61 -25.60
C GLN A 802 35.33 21.10 -26.98
N ASP A 803 34.42 21.83 -27.64
CA ASP A 803 33.92 21.51 -28.99
C ASP A 803 34.84 22.00 -30.12
N HIS A 804 36.02 22.57 -29.80
CA HIS A 804 36.92 23.22 -30.76
C HIS A 804 36.32 24.42 -31.52
N ASP A 805 35.22 25.01 -31.01
CA ASP A 805 34.59 26.23 -31.51
C ASP A 805 35.36 27.49 -31.04
N PHE A 806 36.65 27.55 -31.36
CA PHE A 806 37.59 28.54 -30.79
C PHE A 806 37.22 30.00 -31.06
N VAL A 807 36.61 30.29 -32.21
CA VAL A 807 36.15 31.67 -32.54
C VAL A 807 35.08 32.12 -31.55
N GLN A 808 34.08 31.27 -31.27
CA GLN A 808 33.00 31.61 -30.34
C GLN A 808 33.53 31.70 -28.91
N ALA A 809 34.41 30.77 -28.52
CA ALA A 809 35.08 30.81 -27.22
C ALA A 809 35.88 32.10 -27.01
N ALA A 810 36.61 32.56 -28.03
CA ALA A 810 37.39 33.79 -27.98
C ALA A 810 36.52 35.04 -27.84
N ILE A 811 35.40 35.12 -28.58
CA ILE A 811 34.43 36.22 -28.45
C ILE A 811 33.89 36.30 -27.03
N LEU A 812 33.44 35.17 -26.46
CA LEU A 812 32.91 35.10 -25.10
C LEU A 812 33.99 35.38 -24.05
N ARG A 813 35.22 34.92 -24.26
CA ARG A 813 36.33 35.17 -23.34
C ARG A 813 36.67 36.65 -23.23
N HIS A 814 36.52 37.43 -24.30
CA HIS A 814 36.75 38.87 -24.31
C HIS A 814 35.69 39.67 -23.55
N THR A 815 34.54 39.08 -23.24
CA THR A 815 33.51 39.75 -22.41
C THR A 815 33.74 39.57 -20.91
N LEU A 816 34.69 38.72 -20.51
CA LEU A 816 35.00 38.44 -19.10
C LEU A 816 36.11 39.37 -18.58
N PRO A 817 35.91 40.03 -17.41
CA PRO A 817 36.84 41.04 -16.90
C PRO A 817 38.11 40.45 -16.27
N ASP A 818 38.07 39.19 -15.85
CA ASP A 818 39.22 38.50 -15.24
C ASP A 818 40.28 38.21 -16.31
N PRO A 819 41.51 38.78 -16.23
CA PRO A 819 42.57 38.53 -17.19
C PRO A 819 43.26 37.17 -17.02
N ASP A 820 43.15 36.54 -15.83
CA ASP A 820 43.84 35.31 -15.46
C ASP A 820 42.98 34.06 -15.70
N LEU A 821 41.67 34.24 -15.94
CA LEU A 821 40.79 33.16 -16.35
C LEU A 821 41.31 32.48 -17.62
N ARG A 822 41.49 31.16 -17.56
CA ARG A 822 41.98 30.35 -18.68
C ARG A 822 40.82 29.91 -19.58
N PRO A 823 40.98 29.92 -20.93
CA PRO A 823 42.15 30.41 -21.67
C PRO A 823 42.30 31.93 -21.56
N ARG A 824 43.53 32.44 -21.46
CA ARG A 824 43.78 33.88 -21.45
C ARG A 824 43.41 34.49 -22.82
N PRO A 825 43.11 35.80 -22.91
CA PRO A 825 42.64 36.42 -24.15
C PRO A 825 43.59 36.21 -25.35
N GLY A 826 44.91 36.28 -25.12
CA GLY A 826 45.92 36.06 -26.16
C GLY A 826 45.88 34.63 -26.73
N LEU A 827 45.83 33.61 -25.86
CA LEU A 827 45.69 32.22 -26.27
C LEU A 827 44.36 31.96 -27.00
N ALA A 828 43.27 32.58 -26.53
CA ALA A 828 41.97 32.46 -27.19
C ALA A 828 41.96 33.07 -28.60
N LEU A 829 42.64 34.21 -28.80
CA LEU A 829 42.83 34.80 -30.13
C LEU A 829 43.68 33.92 -31.04
N LEU A 830 44.76 33.34 -30.52
CA LEU A 830 45.57 32.37 -31.26
C LEU A 830 44.72 31.20 -31.75
N ALA A 831 43.91 30.63 -30.85
CA ALA A 831 43.00 29.53 -31.18
C ALA A 831 41.97 29.92 -32.24
N ALA A 832 41.36 31.10 -32.13
CA ALA A 832 40.40 31.62 -33.11
C ALA A 832 41.03 31.91 -34.48
N ALA A 833 42.33 32.20 -34.52
CA ALA A 833 43.06 32.45 -35.76
C ALA A 833 43.49 31.17 -36.50
N ARG A 834 43.34 29.98 -35.89
CA ARG A 834 43.65 28.68 -36.50
C ARG A 834 42.91 28.51 -37.83
N GLY A 835 43.66 28.15 -38.88
CA GLY A 835 43.11 27.97 -40.23
C GLY A 835 42.77 29.28 -40.97
N THR A 836 43.09 30.44 -40.39
CA THR A 836 42.87 31.75 -41.01
C THR A 836 44.20 32.41 -41.40
N PRO A 837 44.19 33.40 -42.33
CA PRO A 837 45.39 34.19 -42.64
C PRO A 837 45.93 35.02 -41.47
N ARG A 838 45.19 35.13 -40.36
CA ARG A 838 45.56 35.91 -39.16
C ARG A 838 46.38 35.12 -38.14
N LEU A 839 46.64 33.84 -38.40
CA LEU A 839 47.38 32.97 -37.46
C LEU A 839 48.76 33.55 -37.13
N THR A 840 49.49 34.01 -38.14
CA THR A 840 50.82 34.62 -37.98
C THR A 840 50.77 35.87 -37.10
N ASP A 841 49.85 36.81 -37.38
CA ASP A 841 49.66 38.02 -36.56
C ASP A 841 49.35 37.63 -35.10
N ALA A 842 48.54 36.59 -34.87
CA ALA A 842 48.18 36.14 -33.53
C ALA A 842 49.36 35.50 -32.78
N ILE A 843 50.23 34.75 -33.47
CA ILE A 843 51.47 34.19 -32.92
C ILE A 843 52.39 35.33 -32.49
N GLU A 844 52.66 36.29 -33.38
CA GLU A 844 53.54 37.43 -33.08
C GLU A 844 53.03 38.22 -31.87
N ASN A 845 51.73 38.55 -31.86
CA ASN A 845 51.14 39.31 -30.75
C ASN A 845 51.24 38.56 -29.42
N LEU A 846 51.05 37.24 -29.41
CA LEU A 846 51.16 36.44 -28.20
C LEU A 846 52.61 36.32 -27.72
N VAL A 847 53.57 36.13 -28.64
CA VAL A 847 55.01 36.09 -28.35
C VAL A 847 55.54 37.42 -27.83
N LEU A 848 55.03 38.54 -28.33
CA LEU A 848 55.38 39.88 -27.84
C LEU A 848 54.69 40.23 -26.50
N SER A 849 53.73 39.42 -26.06
CA SER A 849 53.04 39.58 -24.77
C SER A 849 53.64 38.69 -23.68
N ASP A 850 53.25 38.90 -22.41
CA ASP A 850 53.72 38.09 -21.28
C ASP A 850 53.04 36.70 -21.28
N MET A 851 53.67 35.75 -21.97
CA MET A 851 53.19 34.38 -22.16
C MET A 851 53.49 33.52 -20.92
N THR A 852 52.50 32.77 -20.45
CA THR A 852 52.72 31.81 -19.35
C THR A 852 53.44 30.55 -19.85
N PRO A 853 54.12 29.80 -18.97
CA PRO A 853 54.78 28.53 -19.34
C PRO A 853 53.84 27.50 -19.99
N ALA A 854 52.55 27.53 -19.68
CA ALA A 854 51.56 26.61 -20.25
C ALA A 854 51.14 27.00 -21.68
N GLU A 855 51.29 28.26 -22.07
CA GLU A 855 50.92 28.78 -23.39
C GLU A 855 52.03 28.56 -24.42
N VAL A 856 53.25 28.22 -23.99
CA VAL A 856 54.42 28.03 -24.86
C VAL A 856 54.21 26.89 -25.85
N GLN A 857 53.80 25.71 -25.40
CA GLN A 857 53.65 24.53 -26.27
C GLN A 857 52.56 24.69 -27.35
N PRO A 858 51.32 25.13 -27.06
CA PRO A 858 50.32 25.37 -28.11
C PRO A 858 50.75 26.49 -29.08
N THR A 859 51.47 27.51 -28.60
CA THR A 859 51.97 28.59 -29.47
C THR A 859 53.11 28.11 -30.39
N LEU A 860 54.01 27.27 -29.87
CA LEU A 860 55.05 26.61 -30.66
C LEU A 860 54.42 25.74 -31.75
N LEU A 861 53.42 24.93 -31.43
CA LEU A 861 52.73 24.10 -32.42
C LEU A 861 52.02 24.93 -33.49
N ALA A 862 51.39 26.04 -33.10
CA ALA A 862 50.80 26.98 -34.04
C ALA A 862 51.86 27.56 -35.00
N ALA A 863 53.03 27.94 -34.47
CA ALA A 863 54.14 28.45 -35.26
C ALA A 863 54.74 27.37 -36.19
N VAL A 864 54.87 26.13 -35.72
CA VAL A 864 55.27 24.99 -36.56
C VAL A 864 54.29 24.79 -37.71
N GLY A 865 52.99 24.77 -37.44
CA GLY A 865 51.95 24.67 -38.47
C GLY A 865 52.00 25.83 -39.47
N ALA A 866 52.18 27.06 -38.99
CA ALA A 866 52.29 28.24 -39.85
C ALA A 866 53.54 28.20 -40.75
N VAL A 867 54.67 27.70 -40.26
CA VAL A 867 55.88 27.52 -41.08
C VAL A 867 55.68 26.39 -42.10
N LEU A 868 55.30 25.20 -41.64
CA LEU A 868 55.25 24.01 -42.49
C LEU A 868 54.10 24.05 -43.49
N LEU A 869 52.94 24.58 -43.13
CA LEU A 869 51.74 24.52 -43.96
C LEU A 869 51.45 25.83 -44.70
N GLN A 870 51.90 26.98 -44.17
CA GLN A 870 51.60 28.31 -44.75
C GLN A 870 52.85 29.03 -45.27
N GLY A 871 54.05 28.61 -44.88
CA GLY A 871 55.31 29.23 -45.32
C GLY A 871 55.54 30.61 -44.70
N SER A 872 55.18 30.80 -43.43
CA SER A 872 55.27 32.08 -42.74
C SER A 872 56.69 32.35 -42.19
N GLN A 873 57.39 33.34 -42.75
CA GLN A 873 58.70 33.78 -42.24
C GLN A 873 58.60 34.33 -40.80
N SER A 874 57.59 35.14 -40.53
CA SER A 874 57.30 35.65 -39.19
C SER A 874 57.13 34.56 -38.14
N ALA A 875 56.45 33.45 -38.49
CA ALA A 875 56.32 32.30 -37.58
C ALA A 875 57.67 31.57 -37.39
N ALA A 876 58.55 31.57 -38.39
CA ALA A 876 59.91 31.03 -38.26
C ALA A 876 60.79 31.89 -37.34
N ASP A 877 60.62 33.21 -37.39
CA ASP A 877 61.29 34.14 -36.47
C ASP A 877 60.78 33.92 -35.03
N ALA A 878 59.47 33.70 -34.85
CA ALA A 878 58.89 33.32 -33.57
C ALA A 878 59.40 31.96 -33.06
N LEU A 879 59.54 30.95 -33.92
CA LEU A 879 60.16 29.66 -33.58
C LEU A 879 61.60 29.84 -33.10
N SER A 880 62.36 30.72 -33.76
CA SER A 880 63.74 31.03 -33.37
C SER A 880 63.82 31.69 -32.00
N ALA A 881 62.82 32.51 -31.64
CA ALA A 881 62.71 33.07 -30.29
C ALA A 881 62.44 32.01 -29.22
N PHE A 882 61.62 30.98 -29.51
CA PHE A 882 61.37 29.86 -28.58
C PHE A 882 62.61 28.99 -28.32
N LEU A 883 63.46 28.81 -29.34
CA LEU A 883 64.72 28.05 -29.24
C LEU A 883 65.75 28.68 -28.29
N ALA A 884 65.57 29.94 -27.91
CA ALA A 884 66.57 30.69 -27.15
C ALA A 884 66.60 30.35 -25.66
N ASP A 885 65.52 29.85 -25.01
CA ASP A 885 65.56 29.45 -23.58
C ASP A 885 64.27 28.77 -23.01
N THR A 886 63.23 28.43 -23.82
CA THR A 886 61.87 28.17 -23.27
C THR A 886 61.30 26.77 -23.45
N VAL A 887 61.92 25.89 -24.26
CA VAL A 887 61.35 24.57 -24.61
C VAL A 887 62.38 23.44 -24.50
N GLU A 888 61.94 22.28 -23.99
CA GLU A 888 62.78 21.10 -23.77
C GLU A 888 62.19 19.84 -24.43
N GLY A 889 63.01 18.80 -24.57
CA GLY A 889 62.59 17.47 -25.01
C GLY A 889 62.04 17.47 -26.44
N VAL A 890 60.90 16.79 -26.64
CA VAL A 890 60.32 16.57 -27.97
C VAL A 890 59.85 17.87 -28.64
N TRP A 891 59.52 18.90 -27.85
CA TRP A 891 59.12 20.22 -28.35
C TRP A 891 60.29 20.98 -28.97
N LEU A 892 61.46 20.90 -28.31
CA LEU A 892 62.71 21.47 -28.82
C LEU A 892 63.12 20.75 -30.11
N GLU A 893 63.09 19.42 -30.12
CA GLU A 893 63.39 18.64 -31.33
C GLU A 893 62.46 19.02 -32.50
N LEU A 894 61.16 19.21 -32.25
CA LEU A 894 60.18 19.62 -33.28
C LEU A 894 60.50 21.01 -33.85
N ALA A 895 60.80 21.99 -32.99
CA ALA A 895 61.14 23.34 -33.41
C ALA A 895 62.45 23.37 -34.23
N GLU A 896 63.49 22.65 -33.79
CA GLU A 896 64.75 22.55 -34.53
C GLU A 896 64.57 21.92 -35.92
N ARG A 897 63.80 20.84 -36.01
CA ARG A 897 63.54 20.14 -37.27
C ARG A 897 62.74 21.00 -38.24
N THR A 898 61.75 21.72 -37.73
CA THR A 898 60.98 22.69 -38.51
C THR A 898 61.85 23.84 -39.00
N GLY A 899 62.70 24.39 -38.14
CA GLY A 899 63.63 25.48 -38.49
C GLY A 899 64.65 25.05 -39.55
N ARG A 900 65.21 23.84 -39.45
CA ARG A 900 66.11 23.28 -40.48
C ARG A 900 65.40 23.13 -41.82
N TYR A 901 64.22 22.49 -41.84
CA TYR A 901 63.44 22.37 -43.07
C TYR A 901 63.15 23.73 -43.72
N TRP A 902 62.75 24.73 -42.92
CA TRP A 902 62.48 26.08 -43.43
C TRP A 902 63.73 26.75 -43.99
N THR A 903 64.87 26.64 -43.32
CA THR A 903 66.14 27.22 -43.76
C THR A 903 66.65 26.57 -45.05
N ASP A 904 66.41 25.27 -45.23
CA ASP A 904 66.89 24.53 -46.40
C ASP A 904 65.98 24.72 -47.63
N SER A 905 64.68 24.91 -47.42
CA SER A 905 63.69 24.90 -48.50
C SER A 905 63.07 26.27 -48.81
N TYR A 906 62.91 27.15 -47.82
CA TYR A 906 62.14 28.41 -47.90
C TYR A 906 60.74 28.28 -48.51
N VAL A 907 60.16 27.07 -48.48
CA VAL A 907 58.83 26.79 -49.03
C VAL A 907 58.03 25.92 -48.06
N PRO A 908 56.71 26.11 -47.93
CA PRO A 908 55.87 25.20 -47.16
C PRO A 908 55.94 23.79 -47.73
N VAL A 909 55.63 22.81 -46.90
CA VAL A 909 55.53 21.41 -47.33
C VAL A 909 54.42 21.29 -48.38
N PRO A 910 54.68 20.69 -49.55
CA PRO A 910 53.68 20.58 -50.61
C PRO A 910 52.62 19.53 -50.26
N MET A 911 51.64 19.91 -49.42
CA MET A 911 50.62 19.01 -48.87
C MET A 911 49.80 18.27 -49.94
N ASP A 912 49.61 18.86 -51.12
CA ASP A 912 48.92 18.20 -52.23
C ASP A 912 49.72 17.02 -52.81
N LEU A 913 51.05 17.16 -52.87
CA LEU A 913 51.94 16.06 -53.28
C LEU A 913 52.01 14.99 -52.18
N VAL A 914 52.08 15.39 -50.91
CA VAL A 914 52.02 14.46 -49.75
C VAL A 914 50.72 13.65 -49.76
N ARG A 915 49.57 14.30 -49.98
CA ARG A 915 48.26 13.65 -50.13
C ARG A 915 48.21 12.67 -51.29
N SER A 916 48.80 13.07 -52.43
CA SER A 916 48.89 12.21 -53.61
C SER A 916 49.71 10.95 -53.32
N ASP A 917 50.88 11.10 -52.69
CA ASP A 917 51.78 10.01 -52.33
C ASP A 917 51.18 9.06 -51.27
N LEU A 918 50.51 9.62 -50.25
CA LEU A 918 49.75 8.86 -49.25
C LEU A 918 48.63 8.04 -49.89
N ARG A 919 47.86 8.62 -50.83
CA ARG A 919 46.81 7.91 -51.56
C ARG A 919 47.38 6.81 -52.45
N SER A 920 48.52 7.05 -53.09
CA SER A 920 49.20 6.04 -53.92
C SER A 920 49.63 4.84 -53.06
N THR A 921 50.34 5.11 -51.97
CA THR A 921 50.81 4.08 -51.02
C THR A 921 49.64 3.31 -50.38
N GLY A 922 48.54 4.00 -50.06
CA GLY A 922 47.31 3.39 -49.54
C GLY A 922 46.62 2.46 -50.55
N LYS A 923 46.60 2.83 -51.84
CA LYS A 923 46.08 1.97 -52.93
C LYS A 923 46.93 0.71 -53.10
N ASP A 924 48.25 0.83 -53.03
CA ASP A 924 49.15 -0.33 -53.16
C ASP A 924 49.03 -1.30 -51.98
N ARG A 925 48.87 -0.80 -50.75
CA ARG A 925 48.60 -1.64 -49.58
C ARG A 925 47.24 -2.32 -49.65
N ALA A 926 46.19 -1.61 -50.03
CA ALA A 926 44.86 -2.17 -50.23
C ALA A 926 44.86 -3.27 -51.31
N ARG A 927 45.62 -3.07 -52.39
CA ARG A 927 45.85 -4.06 -53.44
C ARG A 927 46.55 -5.31 -52.88
N ALA A 928 47.65 -5.15 -52.15
CA ALA A 928 48.37 -6.27 -51.55
C ALA A 928 47.50 -7.08 -50.58
N GLN A 929 46.76 -6.40 -49.71
CA GLN A 929 45.84 -7.04 -48.75
C GLN A 929 44.70 -7.77 -49.46
N ALA A 930 44.14 -7.18 -50.53
CA ALA A 930 43.07 -7.82 -51.30
C ALA A 930 43.53 -9.13 -51.96
N TRP A 931 44.77 -9.18 -52.46
CA TRP A 931 45.39 -10.41 -52.96
C TRP A 931 45.59 -11.47 -51.87
N GLU A 932 46.08 -11.08 -50.68
CA GLU A 932 46.26 -12.01 -49.55
C GLU A 932 44.93 -12.57 -49.00
N VAL A 933 43.85 -11.77 -49.03
CA VAL A 933 42.52 -12.26 -48.67
C VAL A 933 42.03 -13.27 -49.71
N LEU A 934 42.23 -13.01 -51.00
CA LEU A 934 41.86 -13.93 -52.07
C LEU A 934 42.60 -15.27 -51.95
N GLU A 935 43.90 -15.23 -51.67
CA GLU A 935 44.74 -16.41 -51.43
C GLU A 935 44.21 -17.26 -50.26
N ARG A 936 43.94 -16.63 -49.10
CA ARG A 936 43.41 -17.33 -47.93
C ARG A 936 42.03 -17.94 -48.16
N LEU A 937 41.13 -17.24 -48.84
CA LEU A 937 39.80 -17.74 -49.17
C LEU A 937 39.89 -18.94 -50.12
N LEU A 938 40.80 -18.89 -51.08
CA LEU A 938 41.04 -19.98 -52.03
C LEU A 938 41.61 -21.23 -51.33
N ASP A 939 42.56 -21.05 -50.42
CA ASP A 939 43.10 -22.15 -49.61
C ASP A 939 42.03 -22.77 -48.70
N HIS A 940 41.20 -21.94 -48.07
CA HIS A 940 40.08 -22.42 -47.27
C HIS A 940 39.07 -23.23 -48.10
N ALA A 941 38.74 -22.74 -49.29
CA ALA A 941 37.88 -23.46 -50.22
C ALA A 941 38.48 -24.82 -50.62
N ARG A 942 39.79 -24.86 -50.90
CA ARG A 942 40.54 -26.06 -51.26
C ARG A 942 40.60 -27.11 -50.14
N ALA A 943 40.55 -26.70 -48.87
CA ALA A 943 40.56 -27.60 -47.72
C ALA A 943 39.20 -28.27 -47.43
N SER A 944 38.17 -28.04 -48.27
CA SER A 944 36.83 -28.56 -48.03
C SER A 944 36.74 -30.09 -48.16
N ALA A 945 36.24 -30.75 -47.11
CA ALA A 945 35.91 -32.18 -47.13
C ALA A 945 34.39 -32.42 -47.28
N PHE A 946 34.04 -33.54 -47.91
CA PHE A 946 32.67 -34.00 -48.11
C PHE A 946 32.52 -35.47 -47.70
N ASP A 947 31.40 -35.78 -47.03
CA ASP A 947 31.09 -37.12 -46.51
C ASP A 947 30.58 -38.08 -47.60
N ASN A 948 30.24 -37.58 -48.79
CA ASN A 948 29.80 -38.40 -49.91
C ASN A 948 30.83 -38.42 -51.05
N THR A 949 30.94 -39.58 -51.70
CA THR A 949 31.97 -39.86 -52.71
C THR A 949 31.82 -39.07 -54.00
N VAL A 950 30.61 -38.63 -54.35
CA VAL A 950 30.35 -37.84 -55.57
C VAL A 950 30.85 -36.41 -55.37
N SER A 951 30.46 -35.78 -54.26
CA SER A 951 30.88 -34.41 -53.90
C SER A 951 32.38 -34.29 -53.71
N ASN A 952 33.00 -35.31 -53.10
CA ASN A 952 34.46 -35.35 -52.91
C ASN A 952 35.21 -35.44 -54.26
N ARG A 953 34.71 -36.27 -55.19
CA ARG A 953 35.26 -36.35 -56.56
C ARG A 953 35.08 -35.05 -57.34
N THR A 954 33.90 -34.43 -57.26
CA THR A 954 33.65 -33.11 -57.89
C THR A 954 34.57 -32.03 -57.33
N HIS A 955 34.74 -31.97 -56.00
CA HIS A 955 35.64 -31.01 -55.36
C HIS A 955 37.11 -31.21 -55.80
N ARG A 956 37.58 -32.45 -55.81
CA ARG A 956 38.94 -32.78 -56.28
C ARG A 956 39.17 -32.34 -57.72
N ALA A 957 38.22 -32.56 -58.62
CA ALA A 957 38.35 -32.15 -60.02
C ALA A 957 38.34 -30.63 -60.23
N LEU A 958 37.57 -29.88 -59.44
CA LEU A 958 37.55 -28.42 -59.50
C LEU A 958 38.89 -27.78 -59.07
N PHE A 959 39.60 -28.42 -58.15
CA PHE A 959 40.89 -27.99 -57.60
C PHE A 959 42.08 -28.81 -58.14
N ASP A 960 41.85 -29.63 -59.17
CA ASP A 960 42.90 -30.46 -59.76
C ASP A 960 43.88 -29.63 -60.58
N ARG A 961 45.17 -29.90 -60.41
CA ARG A 961 46.25 -29.03 -60.90
C ARG A 961 46.37 -28.96 -62.41
N GLU A 962 45.86 -29.93 -63.15
CA GLU A 962 46.05 -29.99 -64.61
C GLU A 962 44.87 -29.39 -65.41
N ALA A 963 43.65 -29.35 -64.85
CA ALA A 963 42.46 -28.93 -65.59
C ALA A 963 41.35 -28.24 -64.76
N GLY A 964 41.53 -28.07 -63.45
CA GLY A 964 40.50 -27.50 -62.56
C GLY A 964 40.41 -25.97 -62.64
N GLU A 965 39.21 -25.43 -62.79
CA GLU A 965 38.98 -23.97 -62.88
C GLU A 965 39.50 -23.20 -61.66
N PHE A 966 39.46 -23.79 -60.45
CA PHE A 966 40.01 -23.17 -59.24
C PHE A 966 41.51 -23.40 -59.07
N ALA A 967 42.11 -24.37 -59.78
CA ALA A 967 43.56 -24.50 -59.86
C ALA A 967 44.16 -23.40 -60.76
N VAL A 968 43.48 -23.07 -61.86
CA VAL A 968 43.85 -21.91 -62.70
C VAL A 968 43.79 -20.61 -61.90
N LEU A 969 42.76 -20.44 -61.05
CA LEU A 969 42.70 -19.30 -60.13
C LEU A 969 43.88 -19.28 -59.15
N ALA A 970 44.30 -20.44 -58.63
CA ALA A 970 45.42 -20.51 -57.69
C ALA A 970 46.73 -20.04 -58.32
N ASP A 971 46.99 -20.39 -59.58
CA ASP A 971 48.17 -19.92 -60.31
C ASP A 971 48.11 -18.40 -60.55
N ILE A 972 46.93 -17.88 -60.90
CA ILE A 972 46.71 -16.44 -61.08
C ILE A 972 46.98 -15.66 -59.78
N VAL A 973 46.54 -16.22 -58.64
CA VAL A 973 46.76 -15.63 -57.31
C VAL A 973 48.23 -15.68 -56.92
N ALA A 974 48.91 -16.79 -57.16
CA ALA A 974 50.35 -16.94 -56.89
C ALA A 974 51.21 -15.96 -57.71
N GLU A 975 50.87 -15.76 -58.98
CA GLU A 975 51.55 -14.79 -59.85
C GLU A 975 51.09 -13.34 -59.62
N ARG A 976 50.04 -13.13 -58.81
CA ARG A 976 49.35 -11.85 -58.61
C ARG A 976 49.09 -11.12 -59.94
N ALA A 977 48.59 -11.86 -60.94
CA ALA A 977 48.44 -11.39 -62.32
C ALA A 977 47.03 -10.83 -62.60
N PRO A 978 46.78 -9.52 -62.44
CA PRO A 978 45.43 -8.95 -62.49
C PRO A 978 44.76 -9.10 -63.86
N GLY A 979 45.51 -8.96 -64.95
CA GLY A 979 44.98 -9.17 -66.30
C GLY A 979 44.48 -10.60 -66.52
N ARG A 980 45.17 -11.60 -65.94
CA ARG A 980 44.74 -13.00 -65.98
C ARG A 980 43.53 -13.24 -65.07
N LEU A 981 43.46 -12.58 -63.91
CA LEU A 981 42.31 -12.67 -63.00
C LEU A 981 41.02 -12.12 -63.64
N THR A 982 41.12 -10.97 -64.31
CA THR A 982 39.97 -10.39 -65.04
C THR A 982 39.51 -11.29 -66.18
N ALA A 983 40.45 -11.90 -66.91
CA ALA A 983 40.15 -12.85 -67.98
C ALA A 983 39.49 -14.14 -67.44
N TRP A 984 40.00 -14.71 -66.35
CA TRP A 984 39.43 -15.88 -65.69
C TRP A 984 38.00 -15.64 -65.19
N ARG A 985 37.74 -14.49 -64.54
CA ARG A 985 36.39 -14.14 -64.08
C ARG A 985 35.40 -13.97 -65.22
N SER A 986 35.88 -13.50 -66.37
CA SER A 986 35.04 -13.27 -67.56
C SER A 986 34.76 -14.57 -68.34
N ALA A 987 35.38 -15.69 -67.98
CA ALA A 987 35.15 -16.97 -68.63
C ALA A 987 33.70 -17.47 -68.36
N PRO A 988 32.93 -17.84 -69.39
CA PRO A 988 31.53 -18.30 -69.22
C PRO A 988 31.39 -19.49 -68.26
N ALA A 989 32.44 -20.32 -68.15
CA ALA A 989 32.47 -21.47 -67.26
C ALA A 989 32.44 -21.09 -65.77
N VAL A 990 32.91 -19.89 -65.39
CA VAL A 990 33.04 -19.44 -64.00
C VAL A 990 31.87 -18.54 -63.58
N GLN A 991 31.12 -17.98 -64.54
CA GLN A 991 29.99 -17.09 -64.29
C GLN A 991 28.76 -17.78 -63.69
N ASP A 992 28.58 -19.08 -63.96
CA ASP A 992 27.52 -19.89 -63.37
C ASP A 992 28.13 -21.06 -62.61
N LEU A 993 28.46 -20.78 -61.34
CA LEU A 993 29.11 -21.75 -60.46
C LEU A 993 28.27 -23.02 -60.25
N THR A 994 26.94 -22.89 -60.29
CA THR A 994 26.02 -24.02 -60.16
C THR A 994 26.18 -24.95 -61.36
N ARG A 995 26.12 -24.40 -62.59
CA ARG A 995 26.32 -25.19 -63.81
C ARG A 995 27.73 -25.77 -63.90
N LEU A 996 28.75 -25.05 -63.42
CA LEU A 996 30.12 -25.55 -63.37
C LEU A 996 30.22 -26.80 -62.48
N ILE A 997 29.68 -26.74 -61.26
CA ILE A 997 29.69 -27.86 -60.30
C ILE A 997 28.88 -29.05 -60.84
N GLU A 998 27.71 -28.80 -61.45
CA GLU A 998 26.87 -29.85 -62.04
C GLU A 998 27.57 -30.53 -63.23
N ARG A 999 28.18 -29.76 -64.14
CA ARG A 999 28.95 -30.27 -65.28
C ARG A 999 30.11 -31.15 -64.83
N VAL A 1000 30.97 -30.63 -63.95
CA VAL A 1000 32.13 -31.37 -63.43
C VAL A 1000 31.67 -32.60 -62.64
N GLY A 1001 30.57 -32.50 -61.89
CA GLY A 1001 29.98 -33.63 -61.18
C GLY A 1001 29.46 -34.74 -62.10
N ALA A 1002 28.83 -34.38 -63.22
CA ALA A 1002 28.37 -35.33 -64.23
C ALA A 1002 29.53 -36.04 -64.94
N GLU A 1003 30.65 -35.33 -65.18
CA GLU A 1003 31.85 -35.87 -65.80
C GLU A 1003 32.60 -36.88 -64.91
N VAL A 1004 32.76 -36.57 -63.61
CA VAL A 1004 33.56 -37.39 -62.68
C VAL A 1004 32.79 -38.53 -62.01
N SER A 1005 31.45 -38.52 -62.10
CA SER A 1005 30.57 -39.55 -61.55
C SER A 1005 29.39 -39.85 -62.47
N PRO A 1006 29.63 -40.36 -63.69
CA PRO A 1006 28.57 -40.65 -64.65
C PRO A 1006 27.60 -41.71 -64.10
N GLY A 1007 26.30 -41.42 -64.19
CA GLY A 1007 25.23 -42.30 -63.68
C GLY A 1007 24.84 -42.06 -62.21
N HIS A 1008 25.49 -41.14 -61.50
CA HIS A 1008 25.03 -40.65 -60.20
C HIS A 1008 24.45 -39.24 -60.31
N PRO A 1009 23.40 -38.89 -59.54
CA PRO A 1009 22.86 -37.55 -59.54
C PRO A 1009 23.94 -36.56 -59.08
N PRO A 1010 24.06 -35.38 -59.74
CA PRO A 1010 25.01 -34.36 -59.34
C PRO A 1010 24.70 -33.84 -57.93
N MET A 1011 25.67 -33.14 -57.32
CA MET A 1011 25.49 -32.51 -56.02
C MET A 1011 24.23 -31.63 -56.05
N HIS A 1012 23.24 -31.94 -55.21
CA HIS A 1012 21.94 -31.24 -55.20
C HIS A 1012 21.52 -30.83 -53.78
N GLY A 1013 20.50 -29.98 -53.68
CA GLY A 1013 19.90 -29.58 -52.40
C GLY A 1013 20.88 -28.88 -51.45
N ASP A 1014 20.86 -29.27 -50.18
CA ASP A 1014 21.63 -28.58 -49.12
C ASP A 1014 23.15 -28.78 -49.20
N HIS A 1015 23.61 -29.82 -49.91
CA HIS A 1015 25.04 -30.01 -50.15
C HIS A 1015 25.56 -29.00 -51.19
N LEU A 1016 24.80 -28.79 -52.27
CA LEU A 1016 25.11 -27.79 -53.29
C LEU A 1016 25.07 -26.38 -52.71
N LYS A 1017 24.00 -26.04 -51.97
CA LYS A 1017 23.89 -24.73 -51.29
C LYS A 1017 25.06 -24.46 -50.34
N ARG A 1018 25.46 -25.44 -49.53
CA ARG A 1018 26.62 -25.31 -48.62
C ARG A 1018 27.93 -25.14 -49.38
N TYR A 1019 28.09 -25.81 -50.52
CA TYR A 1019 29.33 -25.70 -51.30
C TYR A 1019 29.41 -24.37 -52.05
N LEU A 1020 28.30 -23.92 -52.65
CA LEU A 1020 28.21 -22.59 -53.27
C LEU A 1020 28.55 -21.49 -52.26
N LYS A 1021 27.99 -21.53 -51.04
CA LYS A 1021 28.29 -20.58 -49.97
C LYS A 1021 29.78 -20.54 -49.57
N ARG A 1022 30.56 -21.58 -49.83
CA ARG A 1022 32.01 -21.62 -49.56
C ARG A 1022 32.85 -21.05 -50.70
N LEU A 1023 32.38 -21.13 -51.93
CA LEU A 1023 33.09 -20.66 -53.12
C LEU A 1023 32.70 -19.24 -53.54
N GLU A 1024 31.49 -18.79 -53.19
CA GLU A 1024 31.00 -17.43 -53.44
C GLU A 1024 31.93 -16.34 -52.86
N PRO A 1025 32.45 -16.45 -51.62
CA PRO A 1025 33.42 -15.48 -51.10
C PRO A 1025 34.71 -15.38 -51.92
N VAL A 1026 35.16 -16.48 -52.55
CA VAL A 1026 36.35 -16.48 -53.42
C VAL A 1026 36.08 -15.68 -54.69
N LEU A 1027 34.90 -15.83 -55.27
CA LEU A 1027 34.48 -15.10 -56.47
C LEU A 1027 34.25 -13.61 -56.18
N ASP A 1028 33.63 -13.29 -55.04
CA ASP A 1028 33.42 -11.91 -54.59
C ASP A 1028 34.76 -11.22 -54.33
N GLN A 1029 35.72 -11.91 -53.69
CA GLN A 1029 37.03 -11.32 -53.46
C GLN A 1029 37.82 -11.18 -54.77
N ALA A 1030 37.75 -12.14 -55.68
CA ALA A 1030 38.33 -12.01 -57.02
C ALA A 1030 37.72 -10.81 -57.78
N ALA A 1031 36.43 -10.53 -57.55
CA ALA A 1031 35.75 -9.37 -58.09
C ALA A 1031 36.26 -8.04 -57.55
N THR A 1032 36.65 -8.02 -56.27
CA THR A 1032 37.25 -6.85 -55.61
C THR A 1032 38.69 -6.61 -56.07
N VAL A 1033 39.47 -7.67 -56.32
CA VAL A 1033 40.88 -7.57 -56.71
C VAL A 1033 41.05 -7.11 -58.16
N ALA A 1034 40.20 -7.58 -59.08
CA ALA A 1034 40.32 -7.28 -60.51
C ALA A 1034 40.40 -5.78 -60.88
N PRO A 1035 39.54 -4.87 -60.38
CA PRO A 1035 39.56 -3.45 -60.74
C PRO A 1035 40.66 -2.62 -60.07
N LEU A 1036 41.38 -3.15 -59.07
CA LEU A 1036 42.41 -2.40 -58.34
C LEU A 1036 43.71 -2.20 -59.15
N SER A 1037 43.72 -2.45 -60.46
CA SER A 1037 44.95 -2.73 -61.23
C SER A 1037 45.41 -1.61 -62.17
N ASP A 1038 44.66 -0.51 -62.27
CA ASP A 1038 45.04 0.64 -63.09
C ASP A 1038 45.44 1.84 -62.23
N SER A 1039 46.73 2.15 -62.19
CA SER A 1039 47.22 3.50 -61.93
C SER A 1039 48.63 3.68 -62.46
N ALA A 1040 48.74 4.34 -63.62
CA ALA A 1040 49.98 4.84 -64.19
C ALA A 1040 50.60 5.92 -63.28
N GLY A 1041 51.93 5.86 -63.16
CA GLY A 1041 52.73 6.66 -62.24
C GLY A 1041 52.63 8.17 -62.45
N HIS A 1042 52.83 8.91 -61.38
CA HIS A 1042 53.09 10.35 -61.39
C HIS A 1042 54.56 10.55 -60.96
N GLU A 1043 55.45 10.76 -61.93
CA GLU A 1043 56.88 11.07 -61.71
C GLU A 1043 57.13 12.58 -61.51
N GLU A 1044 56.11 13.45 -61.60
CA GLU A 1044 56.25 14.90 -61.36
C GLU A 1044 56.02 15.23 -59.88
N GLY A 1045 57.11 15.46 -59.13
CA GLY A 1045 57.05 15.97 -57.75
C GLY A 1045 58.14 15.44 -56.79
N GLU A 1046 58.94 14.48 -57.22
CA GLU A 1046 59.87 13.75 -56.35
C GLU A 1046 60.96 14.63 -55.69
N GLY A 1047 61.43 15.67 -56.38
CA GLY A 1047 62.42 16.62 -55.85
C GLY A 1047 61.91 17.50 -54.71
N GLN A 1048 60.62 17.89 -54.73
CA GLN A 1048 60.02 18.71 -53.66
C GLN A 1048 59.64 17.86 -52.44
N LEU A 1049 59.25 16.59 -52.64
CA LEU A 1049 58.98 15.65 -51.56
C LEU A 1049 60.26 15.23 -50.82
N ALA A 1050 61.41 15.18 -51.50
CA ALA A 1050 62.68 14.74 -50.90
C ALA A 1050 63.09 15.56 -49.66
N ALA A 1051 62.92 16.88 -49.67
CA ALA A 1051 63.22 17.74 -48.53
C ALA A 1051 62.24 17.56 -47.36
N ALA A 1052 60.97 17.26 -47.64
CA ALA A 1052 59.94 17.04 -46.63
C ALA A 1052 59.98 15.62 -46.02
N ARG A 1053 60.59 14.63 -46.70
CA ARG A 1053 60.67 13.24 -46.24
C ARG A 1053 61.41 13.09 -44.91
N GLU A 1054 62.56 13.76 -44.73
CA GLU A 1054 63.32 13.68 -43.47
C GLU A 1054 62.49 14.20 -42.28
N LEU A 1055 61.80 15.34 -42.49
CA LEU A 1055 60.90 15.90 -41.49
C LEU A 1055 59.73 14.95 -41.19
N GLY A 1056 59.08 14.41 -42.24
CA GLY A 1056 57.98 13.47 -42.10
C GLY A 1056 58.37 12.16 -41.39
N ASP A 1057 59.53 11.59 -41.73
CA ASP A 1057 60.09 10.39 -41.08
C ASP A 1057 60.33 10.62 -39.58
N TRP A 1058 60.91 11.77 -39.25
CA TRP A 1058 61.10 12.16 -37.85
C TRP A 1058 59.77 12.37 -37.14
N LEU A 1059 58.82 13.07 -37.77
CA LEU A 1059 57.49 13.34 -37.22
C LEU A 1059 56.74 12.03 -36.93
N ALA A 1060 56.81 11.06 -37.84
CA ALA A 1060 56.25 9.74 -37.69
C ALA A 1060 56.86 8.96 -36.52
N ALA A 1061 58.20 8.94 -36.42
CA ALA A 1061 58.91 8.25 -35.34
C ALA A 1061 58.66 8.86 -33.96
N ARG A 1062 58.42 10.18 -33.89
CA ARG A 1062 58.16 10.92 -32.65
C ARG A 1062 56.69 11.20 -32.39
N TRP A 1063 55.79 10.79 -33.27
CA TRP A 1063 54.36 11.10 -33.17
C TRP A 1063 53.78 10.70 -31.82
N ARG A 1064 54.08 9.48 -31.37
CA ARG A 1064 53.63 8.99 -30.06
C ARG A 1064 54.15 9.85 -28.91
N ALA A 1065 55.42 10.25 -28.94
CA ALA A 1065 56.00 11.09 -27.90
C ALA A 1065 55.40 12.51 -27.90
N LEU A 1066 55.09 13.06 -29.09
CA LEU A 1066 54.38 14.33 -29.23
C LEU A 1066 52.94 14.23 -28.69
N SER A 1067 52.20 13.17 -29.04
CA SER A 1067 50.85 12.95 -28.50
C SER A 1067 50.85 12.75 -26.98
N GLU A 1068 51.81 12.00 -26.43
CA GLU A 1068 51.97 11.82 -24.99
C GLU A 1068 52.33 13.14 -24.29
N ALA A 1069 53.21 13.96 -24.88
CA ALA A 1069 53.56 15.27 -24.37
C ALA A 1069 52.39 16.26 -24.42
N THR A 1070 51.58 16.23 -25.48
CA THR A 1070 50.34 17.02 -25.59
C THR A 1070 49.30 16.58 -24.56
N ALA A 1071 49.11 15.26 -24.38
CA ALA A 1071 48.17 14.71 -23.41
C ALA A 1071 48.55 15.01 -21.96
N ALA A 1072 49.83 15.27 -21.67
CA ALA A 1072 50.30 15.71 -20.36
C ALA A 1072 49.97 17.17 -20.05
N LEU A 1073 49.63 17.99 -21.05
CA LEU A 1073 49.17 19.36 -20.85
C LEU A 1073 47.74 19.35 -20.31
N THR A 1074 47.47 20.18 -19.29
CA THR A 1074 46.16 20.26 -18.64
C THR A 1074 45.44 21.56 -18.98
N GLY A 1075 44.10 21.52 -18.99
CA GLY A 1075 43.27 22.70 -19.24
C GLY A 1075 43.15 23.07 -20.73
N PRO A 1076 42.80 24.33 -21.04
CA PRO A 1076 42.53 24.76 -22.41
C PRO A 1076 43.75 24.72 -23.34
N GLU A 1077 44.95 24.91 -22.79
CA GLU A 1077 46.24 24.89 -23.48
C GLU A 1077 46.51 23.50 -24.09
N GLY A 1078 46.24 22.44 -23.34
CA GLY A 1078 46.41 21.06 -23.83
C GLY A 1078 45.44 20.73 -24.97
N ARG A 1079 44.18 21.16 -24.87
CA ARG A 1079 43.18 21.02 -25.95
C ARG A 1079 43.59 21.77 -27.22
N LEU A 1080 44.16 22.97 -27.07
CA LEU A 1080 44.62 23.76 -28.20
C LEU A 1080 45.88 23.16 -28.83
N ALA A 1081 46.80 22.67 -28.01
CA ALA A 1081 47.98 21.93 -28.47
C ALA A 1081 47.56 20.68 -29.24
N ASP A 1082 46.56 19.94 -28.77
CA ASP A 1082 46.01 18.79 -29.49
C ASP A 1082 45.42 19.17 -30.84
N ALA A 1083 44.64 20.26 -30.89
CA ALA A 1083 44.12 20.81 -32.14
C ALA A 1083 45.22 21.17 -33.15
N PHE A 1084 46.27 21.89 -32.74
CA PHE A 1084 47.37 22.24 -33.64
C PHE A 1084 48.27 21.05 -33.99
N LEU A 1085 48.45 20.09 -33.09
CA LEU A 1085 49.15 18.84 -33.41
C LEU A 1085 48.38 18.07 -34.47
N ALA A 1086 47.05 18.03 -34.40
CA ALA A 1086 46.21 17.36 -35.40
C ALA A 1086 46.41 17.93 -36.82
N ASP A 1087 46.72 19.23 -36.95
CA ASP A 1087 47.03 19.85 -38.24
C ASP A 1087 48.28 19.25 -38.91
N LEU A 1088 49.17 18.64 -38.13
CA LEU A 1088 50.39 17.98 -38.60
C LEU A 1088 50.22 16.46 -38.76
N GLU A 1089 49.07 15.89 -38.39
CA GLU A 1089 48.86 14.44 -38.39
C GLU A 1089 49.01 13.82 -39.78
N GLU A 1090 48.57 14.54 -40.81
CA GLU A 1090 48.68 14.08 -42.20
C GLU A 1090 50.15 13.92 -42.62
N LEU A 1091 51.04 14.80 -42.16
CA LEU A 1091 52.49 14.71 -42.39
C LEU A 1091 53.14 13.54 -41.65
N ALA A 1092 52.69 13.26 -40.42
CA ALA A 1092 53.19 12.12 -39.66
C ALA A 1092 52.70 10.79 -40.26
N ARG A 1093 51.41 10.68 -40.60
CA ARG A 1093 50.81 9.49 -41.22
C ARG A 1093 51.45 9.15 -42.56
N TRP A 1094 51.86 10.16 -43.33
CA TRP A 1094 52.56 9.98 -44.60
C TRP A 1094 53.79 9.07 -44.51
N ARG A 1095 54.48 9.07 -43.35
CA ARG A 1095 55.73 8.34 -43.17
C ARG A 1095 55.70 7.31 -42.03
N ALA A 1096 54.52 7.04 -41.47
CA ALA A 1096 54.35 6.14 -40.31
C ALA A 1096 54.33 4.64 -40.63
N THR A 1097 54.55 4.26 -41.89
CA THR A 1097 54.28 2.90 -42.39
C THR A 1097 55.49 2.09 -42.76
#